data_AF-G2Q0X4-F1
#
_entry.id   AF-G2Q0X4-F1
#
_cell.length_a   1.000
_cell.length_b   1.000
_cell.length_c   1.000
_cell.angle_alpha   90.00
_cell.angle_beta   90.00
_cell.angle_gamma   90.00
#
_symmetry.space_group_name_H-M   'P 1'
#
loop_
_entity.id
_entity.type
_entity.pdbx_description
1 polymer ?
#
loop_
_entity_poly.entity_id
_entity_poly.type
_entity_poly.pdbx_seq_one_letter_code
_entity_poly.pdbx_strand_id
1 'polypeptide(L)'
;MTSIYSPGSPILLPNGARIFNRLVDFLRQQYVRYGFQEVITPTIYKKALWAKSGHLENYADDMYTVTSTSPSRAEVTEGGEEAEYGLKPMNCPGHCLIFASQTRSYRDLPIRYADFSPLHRNEISGALSGLTRVRRFHQDDGHIFCRPSQIREEISKTLDFVRLTYRVLGLGPYRLVLSTRPEQYIGSAEDWAQAEGALRTALTESGHDYTVSEGDGAFYGPKIDIILKDSDGKEHQTATIQLDFQLPKRFNLEYTAPAPEYERRGETTTDPKLLAEYGPVQPVLIHRAVLGSAERLMALLIEHYNWKWPFWLNPRQAIVITVNSTEPVVDWARQTRDLLLGVSPSSSSSTTTELASPTGLAVDFDDSDRSVGLKVREATTKGYGLIVAVGPRDVENKTVGVNATALAKPGASAEELKRLKRMDMTPEKLREYMLSLKINEAMDLTNPSDPPPDYITATRAHGVPLRQSAPIRKGPFPLELPILSYLRSKRVILASASPRRRALLLQLGLTNLEIIPSNEPEDLDKKAHTPEEYVAATAQRKCLAVYQAALDRQQEAAENKNNNKEKKKEEEEEEKEEDKEGSSGANANANAKPNPNPRELEDPAVVIAADTVIATRGGQILEKPRSEAEHVRMLKHLRDTVRHRVLTGVCVLAPKADASHPGYELASHVEETRVFFAGADDGLPDDVIESYVRTREGADKAGGYAIQGVGGMVLVDRVEGSVDNVVGLPVRKCLQLCEKVVFRQGHDDEEGEDE
;
A
#
# COMPACT_ATOMS: atom_id res chain seq x y z
N MET A 1 2.74 -1.37 34.47
CA MET A 1 2.52 -1.65 35.91
C MET A 1 1.45 -2.71 36.04
N THR A 2 1.58 -3.66 36.97
CA THR A 2 0.53 -4.64 37.29
C THR A 2 -0.08 -4.27 38.64
N SER A 3 -1.40 -4.29 38.74
CA SER A 3 -2.12 -3.99 39.99
C SER A 3 -2.53 -5.29 40.68
N ILE A 4 -2.44 -5.35 42.00
CA ILE A 4 -2.99 -6.47 42.77
C ILE A 4 -4.51 -6.60 42.58
N TYR A 5 -5.18 -5.50 42.23
CA TYR A 5 -6.61 -5.44 41.95
C TYR A 5 -6.95 -5.87 40.52
N SER A 6 -5.95 -6.05 39.64
CA SER A 6 -6.15 -6.58 38.29
C SER A 6 -4.93 -7.39 37.84
N PRO A 7 -4.69 -8.58 38.43
CA PRO A 7 -3.54 -9.41 38.09
C PRO A 7 -3.57 -9.82 36.62
N GLY A 8 -2.42 -9.73 35.94
CA GLY A 8 -2.33 -10.05 34.51
C GLY A 8 -2.99 -9.03 33.57
N SER A 9 -3.42 -7.86 34.07
CA SER A 9 -3.94 -6.77 33.24
C SER A 9 -2.98 -5.59 33.26
N PRO A 10 -2.20 -5.36 32.19
CA PRO A 10 -1.25 -4.27 32.15
C PRO A 10 -1.92 -2.89 32.21
N ILE A 11 -1.40 -2.02 33.08
CA ILE A 11 -1.71 -0.58 33.06
C ILE A 11 -0.65 0.12 32.21
N LEU A 12 -1.08 0.61 31.04
CA LEU A 12 -0.27 1.42 30.14
C LEU A 12 -0.31 2.89 30.58
N LEU A 13 0.78 3.38 31.16
CA LEU A 13 0.97 4.79 31.53
C LEU A 13 1.09 5.66 30.26
N PRO A 14 1.05 7.01 30.33
CA PRO A 14 0.99 7.87 29.14
C PRO A 14 2.01 7.55 28.04
N ASN A 15 3.27 7.26 28.41
CA ASN A 15 4.29 6.87 27.43
C ASN A 15 4.04 5.48 26.80
N GLY A 16 3.59 4.51 27.60
CA GLY A 16 3.21 3.18 27.09
C GLY A 16 1.99 3.25 26.18
N ALA A 17 1.00 4.07 26.53
CA ALA A 17 -0.18 4.31 25.72
C ALA A 17 0.17 5.00 24.38
N ARG A 18 1.14 5.92 24.35
CA ARG A 18 1.65 6.51 23.10
C ARG A 18 2.22 5.45 22.15
N ILE A 19 3.05 4.53 22.66
CA ILE A 19 3.61 3.43 21.86
C ILE A 19 2.48 2.54 21.35
N PHE A 20 1.60 2.09 22.24
CA PHE A 20 0.46 1.23 21.90
C PHE A 20 -0.41 1.85 20.80
N ASN A 21 -0.86 3.10 20.97
CA ASN A 21 -1.71 3.77 20.01
C ASN A 21 -1.02 3.95 18.66
N ARG A 22 0.28 4.23 18.64
CA ARG A 22 1.04 4.35 17.38
C ARG A 22 1.14 3.03 16.63
N LEU A 23 1.28 1.90 17.32
CA LEU A 23 1.24 0.57 16.70
C LEU A 23 -0.14 0.28 16.11
N VAL A 24 -1.20 0.57 16.87
CA VAL A 24 -2.58 0.39 16.41
C VAL A 24 -2.89 1.29 15.21
N ASP A 25 -2.54 2.58 15.28
CA ASP A 25 -2.78 3.54 14.21
C ASP A 25 -1.98 3.20 12.95
N PHE A 26 -0.74 2.71 13.10
CA PHE A 26 0.03 2.17 11.99
C PHE A 26 -0.72 1.03 11.29
N LEU A 27 -1.22 0.05 12.04
CA LEU A 27 -1.97 -1.06 11.46
C LEU A 27 -3.30 -0.63 10.85
N ARG A 28 -4.03 0.32 11.45
CA ARG A 28 -5.26 0.88 10.87
C ARG A 28 -5.01 1.50 9.51
N GLN A 29 -3.91 2.22 9.34
CA GLN A 29 -3.51 2.73 8.02
C GLN A 29 -3.23 1.59 7.03
N GLN A 30 -2.62 0.50 7.50
CA GLN A 30 -2.42 -0.71 6.69
C GLN A 30 -3.71 -1.54 6.52
N TYR A 31 -4.81 -1.28 7.22
CA TYR A 31 -6.07 -1.96 6.93
C TYR A 31 -6.68 -1.46 5.63
N VAL A 32 -6.60 -0.14 5.38
CA VAL A 32 -6.96 0.46 4.07
C VAL A 32 -6.08 -0.18 2.98
N ARG A 33 -4.75 -0.20 3.20
CA ARG A 33 -3.79 -1.20 2.72
C ARG A 33 -4.31 -2.45 1.99
N TYR A 34 -4.79 -3.36 2.84
CA TYR A 34 -5.07 -4.74 2.50
C TYR A 34 -6.59 -5.00 2.40
N GLY A 35 -7.40 -3.93 2.33
CA GLY A 35 -8.85 -4.01 2.13
C GLY A 35 -9.61 -4.56 3.34
N PHE A 36 -9.14 -4.27 4.55
CA PHE A 36 -9.81 -4.60 5.82
C PHE A 36 -10.74 -3.48 6.25
N GLN A 37 -11.90 -3.85 6.78
CA GLN A 37 -12.86 -2.95 7.40
C GLN A 37 -12.83 -3.16 8.92
N GLU A 38 -12.50 -2.12 9.68
CA GLU A 38 -12.48 -2.19 11.15
C GLU A 38 -13.92 -2.28 11.68
N VAL A 39 -14.16 -3.22 12.58
CA VAL A 39 -15.42 -3.41 13.30
C VAL A 39 -15.17 -3.36 14.80
N ILE A 40 -16.15 -2.87 15.55
CA ILE A 40 -16.12 -2.86 17.02
C ILE A 40 -17.24 -3.78 17.49
N THR A 41 -16.85 -4.87 18.15
CA THR A 41 -17.79 -5.91 18.59
C THR A 41 -17.97 -5.95 20.10
N PRO A 42 -19.11 -6.43 20.62
CA PRO A 42 -19.32 -6.61 22.06
C PRO A 42 -18.19 -7.39 22.74
N THR A 43 -17.97 -7.11 24.02
CA THR A 43 -16.97 -7.82 24.86
C THR A 43 -17.59 -8.98 25.63
N ILE A 44 -18.90 -8.93 25.89
CA ILE A 44 -19.67 -9.98 26.57
C ILE A 44 -20.69 -10.59 25.62
N TYR A 45 -20.82 -11.91 25.65
CA TYR A 45 -21.83 -12.64 24.88
C TYR A 45 -22.49 -13.71 25.73
N LYS A 46 -23.73 -14.07 25.40
CA LYS A 46 -24.46 -15.17 26.05
C LYS A 46 -23.68 -16.48 25.88
N LYS A 47 -23.67 -17.32 26.92
CA LYS A 47 -23.01 -18.64 26.93
C LYS A 47 -23.39 -19.51 25.73
N ALA A 48 -24.63 -19.41 25.25
CA ALA A 48 -25.13 -20.09 24.06
C ALA A 48 -24.29 -19.81 22.79
N LEU A 49 -23.72 -18.60 22.65
CA LEU A 49 -22.85 -18.29 21.50
C LEU A 49 -21.55 -19.11 21.56
N TRP A 50 -20.97 -19.27 22.75
CA TRP A 50 -19.72 -20.01 22.96
C TRP A 50 -19.90 -21.51 22.78
N ALA A 51 -21.06 -22.06 23.18
CA ALA A 51 -21.44 -23.43 22.87
C ALA A 51 -21.66 -23.61 21.35
N LYS A 52 -22.37 -22.66 20.72
CA LYS A 52 -22.54 -22.67 19.26
C LYS A 52 -21.19 -22.61 18.53
N SER A 53 -20.22 -21.83 19.00
CA SER A 53 -18.90 -21.74 18.38
C SER A 53 -17.95 -22.89 18.72
N GLY A 54 -18.30 -23.78 19.66
CA GLY A 54 -17.40 -24.83 20.13
C GLY A 54 -16.32 -24.35 21.10
N HIS A 55 -16.35 -23.08 21.51
CA HIS A 55 -15.34 -22.51 22.41
C HIS A 55 -15.62 -22.87 23.86
N LEU A 56 -16.88 -23.08 24.24
CA LEU A 56 -17.21 -23.46 25.61
C LEU A 56 -16.59 -24.81 25.96
N GLU A 57 -16.62 -25.79 25.05
CA GLU A 57 -16.10 -27.13 25.28
C GLU A 57 -14.56 -27.15 25.35
N ASN A 58 -13.89 -26.26 24.61
CA ASN A 58 -12.43 -26.26 24.45
C ASN A 58 -11.70 -25.21 25.31
N TYR A 59 -12.38 -24.14 25.75
CA TYR A 59 -11.78 -22.98 26.44
C TYR A 59 -12.50 -22.60 27.74
N ALA A 60 -13.46 -23.39 28.25
CA ALA A 60 -14.22 -23.03 29.45
C ALA A 60 -13.35 -22.61 30.64
N ASP A 61 -12.30 -23.38 30.95
CA ASP A 61 -11.41 -23.12 32.09
C ASP A 61 -10.61 -21.81 31.92
N ASP A 62 -10.35 -21.43 30.67
CA ASP A 62 -9.62 -20.23 30.27
C ASP A 62 -10.54 -19.02 30.02
N MET A 63 -11.85 -19.13 30.24
CA MET A 63 -12.82 -18.06 30.03
C MET A 63 -13.33 -17.47 31.35
N TYR A 64 -13.49 -16.14 31.38
CA TYR A 64 -14.18 -15.47 32.48
C TYR A 64 -15.69 -15.45 32.25
N THR A 65 -16.44 -15.97 33.22
CA THR A 65 -17.91 -15.87 33.26
C THR A 65 -18.35 -14.55 33.89
N VAL A 66 -19.42 -13.96 33.35
CA VAL A 66 -20.07 -12.75 33.86
C VAL A 66 -21.51 -13.09 34.22
N THR A 67 -21.88 -12.83 35.47
CA THR A 67 -23.23 -13.06 35.99
C THR A 67 -23.82 -11.75 36.53
N SER A 68 -25.14 -11.62 36.44
CA SER A 68 -25.88 -10.49 37.05
C SER A 68 -26.27 -10.87 38.48
N THR A 69 -26.04 -9.99 39.44
CA THR A 69 -26.45 -10.21 40.84
C THR A 69 -27.84 -9.66 41.17
N SER A 70 -28.59 -9.17 40.17
CA SER A 70 -29.90 -8.57 40.35
C SER A 70 -31.01 -9.56 39.97
N PRO A 71 -31.74 -10.13 40.94
CA PRO A 71 -32.79 -11.14 40.66
C PRO A 71 -33.92 -10.60 39.78
N SER A 72 -34.22 -9.30 39.89
CA SER A 72 -35.26 -8.62 39.10
C SER A 72 -34.85 -8.32 37.66
N ARG A 73 -33.60 -8.59 37.29
CA ARG A 73 -33.05 -8.40 35.92
C ARG A 73 -32.43 -9.68 35.37
N ALA A 74 -32.66 -10.82 36.02
CA ALA A 74 -32.25 -12.11 35.51
C ALA A 74 -33.11 -12.43 34.27
N GLU A 75 -32.48 -12.39 33.09
CA GLU A 75 -33.10 -12.99 31.90
C GLU A 75 -33.12 -14.50 32.12
N VAL A 76 -34.33 -15.07 32.15
CA VAL A 76 -34.52 -16.51 32.24
C VAL A 76 -34.47 -17.08 30.83
N THR A 77 -33.61 -18.06 30.59
CA THR A 77 -33.57 -18.81 29.34
C THR A 77 -34.87 -19.60 29.13
N GLU A 78 -35.16 -20.07 27.91
CA GLU A 78 -36.37 -20.88 27.63
C GLU A 78 -36.45 -22.16 28.50
N GLY A 79 -35.34 -22.59 29.10
CA GLY A 79 -35.24 -23.73 30.02
C GLY A 79 -35.35 -23.38 31.52
N GLY A 80 -35.60 -22.12 31.90
CA GLY A 80 -35.76 -21.73 33.31
C GLY A 80 -34.47 -21.36 34.06
N GLU A 81 -33.31 -21.36 33.39
CA GLU A 81 -32.02 -21.02 33.99
C GLU A 81 -31.66 -19.54 33.78
N GLU A 82 -30.94 -18.92 34.71
CA GLU A 82 -30.42 -17.55 34.54
C GLU A 82 -29.44 -17.48 33.36
N ALA A 83 -29.56 -16.43 32.53
CA ALA A 83 -28.66 -16.21 31.41
C ALA A 83 -27.23 -15.92 31.88
N GLU A 84 -26.33 -16.89 31.73
CA GLU A 84 -24.89 -16.72 31.91
C GLU A 84 -24.23 -16.08 30.68
N TYR A 85 -23.27 -15.19 30.93
CA TYR A 85 -22.47 -14.54 29.89
C TYR A 85 -21.00 -14.92 30.04
N GLY A 86 -20.26 -14.87 28.94
CA GLY A 86 -18.80 -15.01 28.94
C GLY A 86 -18.14 -13.76 28.38
N LEU A 87 -17.02 -13.34 28.99
CA LEU A 87 -16.08 -12.40 28.38
C LEU A 87 -15.37 -13.07 27.22
N LYS A 88 -15.25 -12.37 26.09
CA LYS A 88 -14.65 -12.94 24.88
C LYS A 88 -13.14 -13.24 25.05
N PRO A 89 -12.70 -14.48 24.75
CA PRO A 89 -11.27 -14.81 24.65
C PRO A 89 -10.72 -14.61 23.23
N MET A 90 -11.60 -14.48 22.23
CA MET A 90 -11.34 -14.30 20.79
C MET A 90 -12.52 -13.57 20.11
N ASN A 91 -12.32 -12.91 18.97
CA ASN A 91 -13.37 -12.16 18.28
C ASN A 91 -14.16 -12.97 17.24
N CYS A 92 -13.67 -14.14 16.82
CA CYS A 92 -14.21 -14.90 15.68
C CYS A 92 -15.74 -15.10 15.70
N PRO A 93 -16.41 -15.46 16.82
CA PRO A 93 -17.85 -15.71 16.80
C PRO A 93 -18.65 -14.43 16.53
N GLY A 94 -18.18 -13.29 17.02
CA GLY A 94 -18.81 -11.99 16.76
C GLY A 94 -18.75 -11.61 15.27
N HIS A 95 -17.63 -11.93 14.60
CA HIS A 95 -17.46 -11.66 13.17
C HIS A 95 -18.33 -12.59 12.32
N CYS A 96 -18.53 -13.85 12.74
CA CYS A 96 -19.51 -14.75 12.13
C CYS A 96 -20.94 -14.22 12.22
N LEU A 97 -21.33 -13.61 13.36
CA LEU A 97 -22.63 -12.96 13.50
C LEU A 97 -22.80 -11.77 12.53
N ILE A 98 -21.75 -10.97 12.34
CA ILE A 98 -21.76 -9.87 11.36
C ILE A 98 -21.92 -10.41 9.94
N PHE A 99 -21.18 -11.46 9.58
CA PHE A 99 -21.30 -12.09 8.27
C PHE A 99 -22.74 -12.57 8.02
N ALA A 100 -23.32 -13.30 8.98
CA ALA A 100 -24.66 -13.88 8.92
C ALA A 100 -25.80 -12.84 8.95
N SER A 101 -25.53 -11.60 9.36
CA SER A 101 -26.56 -10.55 9.47
C SER A 101 -27.11 -10.06 8.12
N GLN A 102 -26.45 -10.40 7.01
CA GLN A 102 -26.84 -9.99 5.67
C GLN A 102 -26.70 -11.16 4.70
N THR A 103 -27.57 -11.21 3.69
CA THR A 103 -27.39 -12.13 2.57
C THR A 103 -26.12 -11.78 1.81
N ARG A 104 -25.28 -12.78 1.51
CA ARG A 104 -23.99 -12.59 0.83
C ARG A 104 -24.02 -13.20 -0.57
N SER A 105 -23.38 -12.55 -1.52
CA SER A 105 -23.09 -13.07 -2.85
C SER A 105 -21.61 -13.39 -2.98
N TYR A 106 -21.26 -14.32 -3.89
CA TYR A 106 -19.87 -14.57 -4.26
C TYR A 106 -19.11 -13.31 -4.72
N ARG A 107 -19.84 -12.27 -5.17
CA ARG A 107 -19.29 -10.97 -5.59
C ARG A 107 -18.84 -10.09 -4.42
N ASP A 108 -19.36 -10.33 -3.23
CA ASP A 108 -19.00 -9.59 -2.02
C ASP A 108 -17.67 -10.10 -1.43
N LEU A 109 -17.29 -11.34 -1.77
CA LEU A 109 -16.10 -12.01 -1.25
C LEU A 109 -14.84 -11.65 -2.05
N PRO A 110 -13.70 -11.40 -1.39
CA PRO A 110 -13.46 -11.61 0.04
C PRO A 110 -13.91 -10.45 0.94
N ILE A 111 -14.57 -10.78 2.05
CA ILE A 111 -14.94 -9.84 3.11
C ILE A 111 -13.88 -9.93 4.21
N ARG A 112 -13.32 -8.80 4.63
CA ARG A 112 -12.23 -8.75 5.61
C ARG A 112 -12.60 -7.83 6.77
N TYR A 113 -12.73 -8.39 7.97
CA TYR A 113 -12.96 -7.63 9.19
C TYR A 113 -11.69 -7.57 10.03
N ALA A 114 -11.42 -6.40 10.61
CA ALA A 114 -10.36 -6.21 11.61
C ALA A 114 -10.97 -5.74 12.94
N ASP A 115 -10.42 -6.17 14.07
CA ASP A 115 -10.95 -5.85 15.40
C ASP A 115 -9.84 -5.80 16.46
N PHE A 116 -9.71 -4.64 17.11
CA PHE A 116 -8.74 -4.39 18.19
C PHE A 116 -9.35 -4.45 19.59
N SER A 117 -10.54 -5.04 19.72
CA SER A 117 -11.22 -5.17 21.01
C SER A 117 -10.36 -5.87 22.07
N PRO A 118 -10.50 -5.49 23.35
CA PRO A 118 -9.82 -6.18 24.44
C PRO A 118 -10.33 -7.63 24.57
N LEU A 119 -9.39 -8.56 24.61
CA LEU A 119 -9.62 -9.99 24.84
C LEU A 119 -9.21 -10.37 26.26
N HIS A 120 -9.91 -11.35 26.83
CA HIS A 120 -9.65 -11.83 28.17
C HIS A 120 -9.49 -13.35 28.20
N ARG A 121 -8.38 -13.83 28.75
CA ARG A 121 -8.12 -15.25 29.00
C ARG A 121 -7.69 -15.46 30.44
N ASN A 122 -8.25 -16.46 31.11
CA ASN A 122 -7.98 -16.78 32.50
C ASN A 122 -6.69 -17.60 32.67
N GLU A 123 -5.59 -17.06 32.16
CA GLU A 123 -4.26 -17.68 32.26
C GLU A 123 -3.89 -17.99 33.71
N ILE A 124 -3.31 -19.18 33.93
CA ILE A 124 -2.83 -19.63 35.22
C ILE A 124 -1.84 -18.60 35.78
N SER A 125 -2.02 -18.19 37.04
CA SER A 125 -1.27 -17.08 37.65
C SER A 125 0.26 -17.24 37.55
N GLY A 126 0.76 -18.48 37.65
CA GLY A 126 2.20 -18.79 37.56
C GLY A 126 2.78 -18.69 36.14
N ALA A 127 1.94 -18.66 35.10
CA ALA A 127 2.38 -18.53 33.72
C ALA A 127 2.45 -17.06 33.24
N LEU A 128 1.91 -16.12 34.03
CA LEU A 128 1.93 -14.69 33.69
C LEU A 128 3.36 -14.15 33.70
N SER A 129 3.73 -13.40 32.66
CA SER A 129 5.08 -12.85 32.52
C SER A 129 5.06 -11.52 31.78
N GLY A 130 5.48 -10.45 32.47
CA GLY A 130 5.64 -9.11 31.90
C GLY A 130 4.44 -8.67 31.05
N LEU A 131 4.72 -8.38 29.76
CA LEU A 131 3.70 -8.13 28.72
C LEU A 131 3.56 -9.30 27.73
N THR A 132 4.40 -10.35 27.83
CA THR A 132 4.44 -11.46 26.87
C THR A 132 3.29 -12.45 27.09
N ARG A 133 2.86 -12.61 28.35
CA ARG A 133 1.71 -13.45 28.74
C ARG A 133 0.89 -12.77 29.83
N VAL A 134 -0.32 -12.36 29.45
CA VAL A 134 -1.23 -11.51 30.23
C VAL A 134 -2.66 -12.04 30.10
N ARG A 135 -3.54 -11.68 31.06
CA ARG A 135 -4.95 -12.07 31.08
C ARG A 135 -5.83 -11.17 30.24
N ARG A 136 -5.47 -9.88 30.13
CA ARG A 136 -6.10 -8.91 29.23
C ARG A 136 -5.09 -8.44 28.21
N PHE A 137 -5.45 -8.54 26.93
CA PHE A 137 -4.61 -8.11 25.81
C PHE A 137 -5.45 -7.61 24.64
N HIS A 138 -4.80 -6.95 23.68
CA HIS A 138 -5.44 -6.50 22.43
C HIS A 138 -4.72 -7.17 21.27
N GLN A 139 -5.46 -7.95 20.51
CA GLN A 139 -4.95 -8.60 19.31
C GLN A 139 -5.30 -7.75 18.09
N ASP A 140 -4.41 -7.68 17.10
CA ASP A 140 -4.71 -7.08 15.80
C ASP A 140 -5.50 -8.05 14.91
N ASP A 141 -6.62 -8.50 15.47
CA ASP A 141 -7.36 -9.66 15.00
C ASP A 141 -8.02 -9.37 13.66
N GLY A 142 -7.91 -10.32 12.74
CA GLY A 142 -8.48 -10.20 11.40
C GLY A 142 -9.14 -11.49 10.95
N HIS A 143 -10.33 -11.35 10.35
CA HIS A 143 -11.10 -12.47 9.82
C HIS A 143 -11.44 -12.21 8.36
N ILE A 144 -11.00 -13.12 7.48
CA ILE A 144 -11.27 -13.06 6.05
C ILE A 144 -12.25 -14.17 5.70
N PHE A 145 -13.44 -13.79 5.25
CA PHE A 145 -14.39 -14.71 4.62
C PHE A 145 -14.10 -14.69 3.12
N CYS A 146 -13.76 -15.84 2.54
CA CYS A 146 -13.40 -15.94 1.13
C CYS A 146 -13.95 -17.21 0.49
N ARG A 147 -13.92 -17.24 -0.84
CA ARG A 147 -14.23 -18.42 -1.64
C ARG A 147 -13.05 -19.41 -1.57
N PRO A 148 -13.25 -20.73 -1.70
CA PRO A 148 -12.14 -21.69 -1.69
C PRO A 148 -11.03 -21.37 -2.72
N SER A 149 -11.40 -20.87 -3.90
CA SER A 149 -10.44 -20.45 -4.94
C SER A 149 -9.61 -19.21 -4.58
N GLN A 150 -10.01 -18.43 -3.58
CA GLN A 150 -9.35 -17.20 -3.13
C GLN A 150 -8.34 -17.43 -2.00
N ILE A 151 -8.34 -18.60 -1.34
CA ILE A 151 -7.51 -18.89 -0.15
C ILE A 151 -6.03 -18.52 -0.39
N ARG A 152 -5.50 -18.96 -1.53
CA ARG A 152 -4.10 -18.75 -1.92
C ARG A 152 -3.72 -17.27 -1.97
N GLU A 153 -4.53 -16.46 -2.64
CA GLU A 153 -4.30 -15.02 -2.79
C GLU A 153 -4.36 -14.30 -1.44
N GLU A 154 -5.31 -14.70 -0.58
CA GLU A 154 -5.50 -14.08 0.73
C GLU A 154 -4.39 -14.44 1.73
N ILE A 155 -3.87 -15.67 1.67
CA ILE A 155 -2.67 -16.05 2.44
C ILE A 155 -1.46 -15.24 1.97
N SER A 156 -1.22 -15.15 0.65
CA SER A 156 -0.10 -14.38 0.11
C SER A 156 -0.14 -12.92 0.55
N LYS A 157 -1.31 -12.26 0.44
CA LYS A 157 -1.48 -10.88 0.91
C LYS A 157 -1.23 -10.73 2.41
N THR A 158 -1.62 -11.72 3.21
CA THR A 158 -1.41 -11.70 4.65
C THR A 158 0.07 -11.87 5.00
N LEU A 159 0.79 -12.77 4.31
CA LEU A 159 2.25 -12.91 4.44
C LEU A 159 2.98 -11.62 4.05
N ASP A 160 2.56 -10.96 2.97
CA ASP A 160 3.09 -9.66 2.57
C ASP A 160 2.86 -8.59 3.64
N PHE A 161 1.69 -8.61 4.30
CA PHE A 161 1.39 -7.68 5.38
C PHE A 161 2.28 -7.91 6.61
N VAL A 162 2.50 -9.18 6.98
CA VAL A 162 3.44 -9.55 8.06
C VAL A 162 4.85 -9.05 7.71
N ARG A 163 5.33 -9.35 6.50
CA ARG A 163 6.66 -8.92 6.03
C ARG A 163 6.83 -7.40 6.09
N LEU A 164 5.85 -6.64 5.59
CA LEU A 164 5.87 -5.17 5.63
C LEU A 164 5.98 -4.66 7.07
N THR A 165 5.12 -5.18 7.95
CA THR A 165 5.04 -4.75 9.35
C THR A 165 6.34 -5.05 10.08
N TYR A 166 6.90 -6.24 9.92
CA TYR A 166 8.09 -6.68 10.64
C TYR A 166 9.30 -5.90 10.18
N ARG A 167 9.40 -5.65 8.87
CA ARG A 167 10.40 -4.76 8.30
C ARG A 167 10.34 -3.36 8.90
N VAL A 168 9.16 -2.71 8.94
CA VAL A 168 8.98 -1.36 9.52
C VAL A 168 9.34 -1.33 11.01
N LEU A 169 9.05 -2.41 11.73
CA LEU A 169 9.38 -2.56 13.14
C LEU A 169 10.84 -2.95 13.40
N GLY A 170 11.65 -3.22 12.37
CA GLY A 170 13.03 -3.67 12.51
C GLY A 170 13.17 -5.13 12.99
N LEU A 171 12.09 -5.91 12.95
CA LEU A 171 12.05 -7.29 13.44
C LEU A 171 12.45 -8.27 12.33
N GLY A 172 13.46 -9.10 12.61
CA GLY A 172 13.92 -10.17 11.73
C GLY A 172 15.34 -10.63 12.05
N PRO A 173 15.77 -11.81 11.56
CA PRO A 173 15.01 -12.75 10.72
C PRO A 173 13.89 -13.49 11.49
N TYR A 174 12.87 -13.96 10.78
CA TYR A 174 11.79 -14.82 11.33
C TYR A 174 11.64 -16.09 10.48
N ARG A 175 11.13 -17.16 11.09
CA ARG A 175 10.83 -18.43 10.40
C ARG A 175 9.32 -18.65 10.29
N LEU A 176 8.89 -19.25 9.19
CA LEU A 176 7.52 -19.71 9.00
C LEU A 176 7.41 -21.18 9.40
N VAL A 177 6.33 -21.53 10.09
CA VAL A 177 6.05 -22.88 10.57
C VAL A 177 4.64 -23.28 10.18
N LEU A 178 4.49 -24.34 9.41
CA LEU A 178 3.20 -24.94 9.11
C LEU A 178 2.85 -25.95 10.21
N SER A 179 1.90 -25.59 11.06
CA SER A 179 1.40 -26.42 12.16
C SER A 179 0.18 -27.22 11.70
N THR A 180 0.30 -28.56 11.68
CA THR A 180 -0.69 -29.48 11.11
C THR A 180 -1.65 -30.07 12.16
N ARG A 181 -2.61 -30.90 11.73
CA ARG A 181 -3.71 -31.42 12.54
C ARG A 181 -3.27 -32.02 13.89
N PRO A 182 -3.80 -31.54 15.03
CA PRO A 182 -3.56 -32.11 16.36
C PRO A 182 -4.28 -33.44 16.57
N GLU A 183 -4.00 -34.13 17.68
CA GLU A 183 -4.73 -35.36 18.07
C GLU A 183 -6.21 -35.09 18.34
N GLN A 184 -6.53 -33.95 18.97
CA GLN A 184 -7.90 -33.52 19.27
C GLN A 184 -8.30 -32.39 18.31
N TYR A 185 -9.23 -32.69 17.38
CA TYR A 185 -9.70 -31.74 16.38
C TYR A 185 -11.20 -31.89 16.11
N ILE A 186 -11.79 -30.85 15.54
CA ILE A 186 -13.17 -30.85 15.04
C ILE A 186 -13.18 -30.90 13.50
N GLY A 187 -14.21 -31.53 12.92
CA GLY A 187 -14.39 -31.64 11.47
C GLY A 187 -14.00 -32.99 10.86
N SER A 188 -14.14 -33.10 9.54
CA SER A 188 -13.79 -34.33 8.81
C SER A 188 -12.29 -34.38 8.47
N ALA A 189 -11.74 -35.58 8.32
CA ALA A 189 -10.34 -35.75 7.92
C ALA A 189 -10.04 -35.16 6.52
N GLU A 190 -11.06 -35.14 5.64
CA GLU A 190 -10.97 -34.58 4.29
C GLU A 190 -10.86 -33.06 4.32
N ASP A 191 -11.70 -32.35 5.11
CA ASP A 191 -11.60 -30.89 5.28
C ASP A 191 -10.20 -30.49 5.75
N TRP A 192 -9.64 -31.28 6.67
CA TRP A 192 -8.29 -31.06 7.21
C TRP A 192 -7.20 -31.26 6.15
N ALA A 193 -7.28 -32.34 5.37
CA ALA A 193 -6.35 -32.58 4.28
C ALA A 193 -6.41 -31.46 3.23
N GLN A 194 -7.61 -30.95 2.93
CA GLN A 194 -7.80 -29.81 2.03
C GLN A 194 -7.17 -28.53 2.60
N ALA A 195 -7.41 -28.23 3.87
CA ALA A 195 -6.87 -27.06 4.54
C ALA A 195 -5.33 -27.07 4.59
N GLU A 196 -4.74 -28.20 4.97
CA GLU A 196 -3.28 -28.38 5.02
C GLU A 196 -2.66 -28.29 3.63
N GLY A 197 -3.29 -28.91 2.63
CA GLY A 197 -2.90 -28.80 1.23
C GLY A 197 -2.91 -27.36 0.74
N ALA A 198 -3.96 -26.60 1.05
CA ALA A 198 -4.08 -25.20 0.66
C ALA A 198 -2.99 -24.32 1.28
N LEU A 199 -2.71 -24.48 2.58
CA LEU A 199 -1.62 -23.75 3.26
C LEU A 199 -0.24 -24.13 2.70
N ARG A 200 0.00 -25.43 2.45
CA ARG A 200 1.25 -25.93 1.89
C ARG A 200 1.52 -25.37 0.50
N THR A 201 0.51 -25.38 -0.37
CA THR A 201 0.60 -24.80 -1.71
C THR A 201 0.86 -23.30 -1.65
N ALA A 202 0.12 -22.57 -0.81
CA ALA A 202 0.32 -21.13 -0.64
C ALA A 202 1.73 -20.78 -0.14
N LEU A 203 2.27 -21.54 0.82
CA LEU A 203 3.64 -21.37 1.31
C LEU A 203 4.67 -21.68 0.22
N THR A 204 4.51 -22.80 -0.48
CA THR A 204 5.47 -23.22 -1.53
C THR A 204 5.51 -22.22 -2.69
N GLU A 205 4.36 -21.73 -3.13
CA GLU A 205 4.29 -20.74 -4.21
C GLU A 205 4.74 -19.33 -3.78
N SER A 206 4.63 -18.99 -2.49
CA SER A 206 5.12 -17.71 -1.98
C SER A 206 6.65 -17.58 -2.04
N GLY A 207 7.38 -18.69 -2.27
CA GLY A 207 8.83 -18.72 -2.31
C GLY A 207 9.51 -18.53 -0.96
N HIS A 208 8.76 -18.63 0.14
CA HIS A 208 9.29 -18.56 1.50
C HIS A 208 9.71 -19.92 2.02
N ASP A 209 10.87 -19.96 2.67
CA ASP A 209 11.29 -21.13 3.45
C ASP A 209 10.36 -21.32 4.67
N TYR A 210 9.89 -22.54 4.87
CA TYR A 210 9.07 -22.90 6.02
C TYR A 210 9.45 -24.29 6.55
N THR A 211 9.12 -24.50 7.83
CA THR A 211 9.25 -25.80 8.50
C THR A 211 7.86 -26.35 8.82
N VAL A 212 7.73 -27.66 9.05
CA VAL A 212 6.46 -28.28 9.43
C VAL A 212 6.54 -28.69 10.91
N SER A 213 5.51 -28.36 11.68
CA SER A 213 5.33 -28.84 13.06
C SER A 213 4.11 -29.75 13.11
N GLU A 214 4.34 -31.05 13.33
CA GLU A 214 3.27 -32.05 13.33
C GLU A 214 2.46 -31.96 14.63
N GLY A 215 1.14 -31.83 14.51
CA GLY A 215 0.22 -31.88 15.66
C GLY A 215 0.00 -30.56 16.41
N ASP A 216 0.63 -29.46 15.99
CA ASP A 216 0.56 -28.16 16.68
C ASP A 216 -0.53 -27.21 16.14
N GLY A 217 -1.37 -27.67 15.22
CA GLY A 217 -2.50 -26.91 14.66
C GLY A 217 -3.55 -26.53 15.72
N ALA A 218 -4.39 -25.55 15.41
CA ALA A 218 -5.53 -25.24 16.27
C ALA A 218 -6.59 -26.34 16.16
N PHE A 219 -7.44 -26.52 17.18
CA PHE A 219 -8.47 -27.58 17.15
C PHE A 219 -9.44 -27.49 15.96
N TYR A 220 -9.60 -26.31 15.34
CA TYR A 220 -10.47 -26.05 14.18
C TYR A 220 -9.76 -26.00 12.82
N GLY A 221 -8.42 -26.01 12.78
CA GLY A 221 -7.71 -25.94 11.50
C GLY A 221 -6.19 -25.78 11.60
N PRO A 222 -5.47 -26.02 10.49
CA PRO A 222 -4.03 -25.84 10.43
C PRO A 222 -3.68 -24.34 10.38
N LYS A 223 -2.43 -24.01 10.73
CA LYS A 223 -1.96 -22.62 10.79
C LYS A 223 -0.52 -22.45 10.34
N ILE A 224 -0.22 -21.25 9.86
CA ILE A 224 1.13 -20.75 9.63
C ILE A 224 1.50 -19.89 10.83
N ASP A 225 2.47 -20.32 11.59
CA ASP A 225 3.02 -19.59 12.73
C ASP A 225 4.31 -18.88 12.33
N ILE A 226 4.41 -17.61 12.75
CA ILE A 226 5.58 -16.78 12.51
C ILE A 226 6.36 -16.71 13.81
N ILE A 227 7.56 -17.27 13.78
CA ILE A 227 8.41 -17.39 14.96
C ILE A 227 9.56 -16.39 14.85
N LEU A 228 9.61 -15.48 15.82
CA LEU A 228 10.69 -14.53 16.02
C LEU A 228 11.64 -15.05 17.08
N LYS A 229 12.93 -14.80 16.88
CA LYS A 229 13.96 -15.06 17.88
C LYS A 229 14.35 -13.73 18.53
N ASP A 230 14.27 -13.65 19.85
CA ASP A 230 14.71 -12.46 20.58
C ASP A 230 16.24 -12.35 20.69
N SER A 231 16.73 -11.29 21.33
CA SER A 231 18.16 -11.02 21.51
C SER A 231 18.89 -12.07 22.36
N ASP A 232 18.16 -12.78 23.23
CA ASP A 232 18.69 -13.85 24.10
C ASP A 232 18.56 -15.23 23.44
N GLY A 233 18.00 -15.28 22.24
CA GLY A 233 17.84 -16.47 21.43
C GLY A 233 16.60 -17.29 21.72
N LYS A 234 15.66 -16.80 22.53
CA LYS A 234 14.38 -17.45 22.79
C LYS A 234 13.41 -17.18 21.64
N GLU A 235 12.66 -18.22 21.29
CA GLU A 235 11.68 -18.18 20.23
C GLU A 235 10.31 -17.77 20.74
N HIS A 236 9.65 -16.87 20.02
CA HIS A 236 8.32 -16.35 20.33
C HIS A 236 7.43 -16.44 19.10
N GLN A 237 6.26 -17.06 19.25
CA GLN A 237 5.20 -16.98 18.27
C GLN A 237 4.51 -15.61 18.37
N THR A 238 4.50 -14.88 17.26
CA THR A 238 3.94 -13.52 17.18
C THR A 238 2.75 -13.47 16.22
N ALA A 239 3.00 -13.49 14.91
CA ALA A 239 1.94 -13.54 13.91
C ALA A 239 1.46 -14.98 13.68
N THR A 240 0.22 -15.11 13.21
CA THR A 240 -0.36 -16.40 12.84
C THR A 240 -1.40 -16.22 11.73
N ILE A 241 -1.52 -17.21 10.85
CA ILE A 241 -2.54 -17.31 9.81
C ILE A 241 -3.17 -18.69 9.93
N GLN A 242 -4.45 -18.76 10.27
CA GLN A 242 -5.13 -20.02 10.58
C GLN A 242 -6.31 -20.22 9.63
N LEU A 243 -6.42 -21.40 9.05
CA LEU A 243 -7.43 -21.70 8.03
C LEU A 243 -8.55 -22.56 8.65
N ASP A 244 -9.74 -21.98 8.76
CA ASP A 244 -10.88 -22.56 9.46
C ASP A 244 -12.05 -22.87 8.51
N PHE A 245 -12.38 -24.17 8.41
CA PHE A 245 -13.52 -24.70 7.68
C PHE A 245 -14.71 -25.04 8.60
N GLN A 246 -14.51 -24.99 9.91
CA GLN A 246 -15.39 -25.54 10.93
C GLN A 246 -16.31 -24.48 11.53
N LEU A 247 -15.79 -23.30 11.87
CA LEU A 247 -16.63 -22.25 12.44
C LEU A 247 -17.72 -21.77 11.45
N PRO A 248 -17.45 -21.62 10.14
CA PRO A 248 -18.52 -21.35 9.18
C PRO A 248 -19.61 -22.42 9.14
N LYS A 249 -19.26 -23.72 9.30
CA LYS A 249 -20.24 -24.83 9.42
C LYS A 249 -21.12 -24.64 10.65
N ARG A 250 -20.52 -24.41 11.82
CA ARG A 250 -21.25 -24.26 13.09
C ARG A 250 -22.19 -23.05 13.11
N PHE A 251 -21.86 -22.02 12.34
CA PHE A 251 -22.70 -20.83 12.20
C PHE A 251 -23.70 -20.90 11.04
N ASN A 252 -23.66 -21.96 10.23
CA ASN A 252 -24.42 -22.08 8.98
C ASN A 252 -24.22 -20.85 8.09
N LEU A 253 -22.96 -20.42 7.92
CA LEU A 253 -22.63 -19.27 7.09
C LEU A 253 -22.71 -19.68 5.62
N GLU A 254 -23.38 -18.88 4.80
CA GLU A 254 -23.56 -19.17 3.38
C GLU A 254 -23.48 -17.89 2.54
N TYR A 255 -23.07 -18.06 1.28
CA TYR A 255 -23.19 -17.07 0.22
C TYR A 255 -23.78 -17.71 -1.03
N THR A 256 -24.49 -16.93 -1.85
CA THR A 256 -25.06 -17.43 -3.11
C THR A 256 -24.04 -17.33 -4.25
N ALA A 257 -23.84 -18.42 -5.00
CA ALA A 257 -22.91 -18.52 -6.11
C ALA A 257 -23.45 -19.34 -7.30
N PRO A 258 -23.01 -19.06 -8.54
CA PRO A 258 -23.29 -19.92 -9.69
C PRO A 258 -22.47 -21.21 -9.61
N ALA A 259 -22.97 -22.30 -10.22
CA ALA A 259 -22.32 -23.61 -10.22
C ALA A 259 -21.83 -24.04 -8.82
N PRO A 260 -22.72 -24.12 -7.81
CA PRO A 260 -22.35 -24.24 -6.40
C PRO A 260 -21.44 -25.45 -6.10
N GLU A 261 -21.55 -26.54 -6.85
CA GLU A 261 -20.68 -27.71 -6.69
C GLU A 261 -19.21 -27.45 -7.08
N TYR A 262 -18.98 -26.71 -8.16
CA TYR A 262 -17.62 -26.33 -8.59
C TYR A 262 -17.05 -25.27 -7.66
N GLU A 263 -17.90 -24.31 -7.29
CA GLU A 263 -17.56 -23.26 -6.34
C GLU A 263 -17.07 -23.84 -5.00
N ARG A 264 -17.75 -24.87 -4.47
CA ARG A 264 -17.34 -25.59 -3.24
C ARG A 264 -15.94 -26.18 -3.32
N ARG A 265 -15.55 -26.69 -4.50
CA ARG A 265 -14.23 -27.27 -4.73
C ARG A 265 -13.16 -26.22 -5.06
N GLY A 266 -13.55 -24.95 -5.22
CA GLY A 266 -12.65 -23.88 -5.67
C GLY A 266 -12.29 -24.00 -7.15
N GLU A 267 -13.09 -24.73 -7.93
CA GLU A 267 -12.91 -24.94 -9.36
C GLU A 267 -13.72 -23.91 -10.16
N THR A 268 -13.32 -23.69 -11.41
CA THR A 268 -14.07 -22.86 -12.36
C THR A 268 -14.70 -23.73 -13.45
N THR A 269 -15.88 -23.35 -13.92
CA THR A 269 -16.54 -23.98 -15.07
C THR A 269 -16.97 -22.91 -16.06
N THR A 270 -16.95 -23.25 -17.35
CA THR A 270 -17.41 -22.40 -18.45
C THR A 270 -18.72 -22.90 -19.07
N ASP A 271 -19.30 -23.99 -18.55
CA ASP A 271 -20.56 -24.53 -19.06
C ASP A 271 -21.73 -23.57 -18.73
N PRO A 272 -22.40 -22.99 -19.74
CA PRO A 272 -23.53 -22.08 -19.51
C PRO A 272 -24.68 -22.69 -18.71
N LYS A 273 -24.90 -24.01 -18.79
CA LYS A 273 -25.97 -24.68 -18.04
C LYS A 273 -25.67 -24.73 -16.55
N LEU A 274 -24.42 -25.07 -16.19
CA LEU A 274 -23.98 -25.10 -14.79
C LEU A 274 -23.89 -23.70 -14.19
N LEU A 275 -23.47 -22.70 -14.98
CA LEU A 275 -23.41 -21.30 -14.55
C LEU A 275 -24.79 -20.64 -14.36
N ALA A 276 -25.85 -21.22 -14.94
CA ALA A 276 -27.22 -20.77 -14.72
C ALA A 276 -27.80 -21.26 -13.38
N GLU A 277 -27.23 -22.31 -12.79
CA GLU A 277 -27.64 -22.83 -11.48
C GLU A 277 -26.98 -22.01 -10.36
N TYR A 278 -27.80 -21.43 -9.47
CA TYR A 278 -27.33 -20.71 -8.29
C TYR A 278 -27.74 -21.45 -7.03
N GLY A 279 -26.83 -21.53 -6.07
CA GLY A 279 -27.10 -22.15 -4.78
C GLY A 279 -26.23 -21.58 -3.65
N PRO A 280 -26.56 -21.94 -2.41
CA PRO A 280 -25.74 -21.59 -1.26
C PRO A 280 -24.43 -22.38 -1.25
N VAL A 281 -23.35 -21.68 -0.93
CA VAL A 281 -22.01 -22.23 -0.70
C VAL A 281 -21.47 -21.66 0.60
N GLN A 282 -20.76 -22.50 1.35
CA GLN A 282 -20.17 -22.09 2.61
C GLN A 282 -18.84 -21.34 2.38
N PRO A 283 -18.59 -20.20 3.03
CA PRO A 283 -17.31 -19.51 2.91
C PRO A 283 -16.22 -20.24 3.71
N VAL A 284 -14.97 -19.98 3.33
CA VAL A 284 -13.78 -20.33 4.10
C VAL A 284 -13.40 -19.15 4.98
N LEU A 285 -13.05 -19.42 6.23
CA LEU A 285 -12.64 -18.39 7.19
C LEU A 285 -11.13 -18.46 7.43
N ILE A 286 -10.44 -17.34 7.25
CA ILE A 286 -9.03 -17.20 7.60
C ILE A 286 -8.93 -16.28 8.81
N HIS A 287 -8.41 -16.82 9.92
CA HIS A 287 -8.03 -16.03 11.09
C HIS A 287 -6.61 -15.55 10.90
N ARG A 288 -6.33 -14.30 11.27
CA ARG A 288 -4.95 -13.84 11.27
C ARG A 288 -4.69 -12.80 12.33
N ALA A 289 -3.44 -12.71 12.73
CA ALA A 289 -2.87 -11.61 13.51
C ALA A 289 -1.46 -11.34 12.98
N VAL A 290 -1.06 -10.07 12.88
CA VAL A 290 0.26 -9.63 12.42
C VAL A 290 1.15 -9.29 13.60
N LEU A 291 0.68 -8.55 14.59
CA LEU A 291 1.42 -8.36 15.84
C LEU A 291 1.28 -9.58 16.75
N GLY A 292 0.16 -10.30 16.63
CA GLY A 292 -0.35 -11.13 17.71
C GLY A 292 -1.03 -10.20 18.72
N SER A 293 -0.69 -10.29 19.99
CA SER A 293 -1.09 -9.25 20.95
C SER A 293 -0.14 -8.05 20.87
N ALA A 294 -0.69 -6.84 20.84
CA ALA A 294 0.08 -5.61 20.92
C ALA A 294 0.99 -5.56 22.16
N GLU A 295 0.53 -6.09 23.31
CA GLU A 295 1.31 -6.16 24.54
C GLU A 295 2.57 -7.03 24.40
N ARG A 296 2.43 -8.26 23.87
CA ARG A 296 3.58 -9.15 23.62
C ARG A 296 4.56 -8.51 22.66
N LEU A 297 4.07 -7.92 21.58
CA LEU A 297 4.95 -7.26 20.63
C LEU A 297 5.67 -6.06 21.25
N MET A 298 4.99 -5.26 22.08
CA MET A 298 5.63 -4.18 22.83
C MET A 298 6.76 -4.71 23.74
N ALA A 299 6.59 -5.86 24.40
CA ALA A 299 7.66 -6.50 25.17
C ALA A 299 8.87 -6.82 24.28
N LEU A 300 8.64 -7.47 23.13
CA LEU A 300 9.71 -7.81 22.19
C LEU A 300 10.41 -6.57 21.64
N LEU A 301 9.68 -5.49 21.36
CA LEU A 301 10.27 -4.23 20.88
C LEU A 301 11.08 -3.52 21.97
N ILE A 302 10.64 -3.57 23.24
CA ILE A 302 11.42 -3.03 24.38
C ILE A 302 12.79 -3.70 24.44
N GLU A 303 12.83 -5.02 24.33
CA GLU A 303 14.06 -5.82 24.35
C GLU A 303 14.90 -5.56 23.11
N HIS A 304 14.30 -5.64 21.92
CA HIS A 304 14.96 -5.44 20.63
C HIS A 304 15.66 -4.06 20.53
N TYR A 305 14.95 -2.99 20.91
CA TYR A 305 15.51 -1.64 20.86
C TYR A 305 16.34 -1.28 22.09
N ASN A 306 16.29 -2.08 23.15
CA ASN A 306 16.88 -1.76 24.45
C ASN A 306 16.58 -0.30 24.87
N TRP A 307 15.29 0.04 24.84
CA TRP A 307 14.74 1.38 25.14
C TRP A 307 15.10 2.51 24.14
N LYS A 308 15.87 2.24 23.08
CA LYS A 308 16.21 3.20 22.02
C LYS A 308 15.25 3.10 20.83
N TRP A 309 14.05 3.60 21.04
CA TRP A 309 12.96 3.54 20.07
C TRP A 309 13.27 4.31 18.77
N PRO A 310 12.80 3.83 17.61
CA PRO A 310 12.78 4.64 16.39
C PRO A 310 11.90 5.87 16.62
N PHE A 311 12.21 6.99 15.97
CA PHE A 311 11.62 8.29 16.25
C PHE A 311 10.09 8.27 16.12
N TRP A 312 9.55 7.58 15.12
CA TRP A 312 8.09 7.50 14.93
C TRP A 312 7.38 6.80 16.10
N LEU A 313 8.03 5.82 16.74
CA LEU A 313 7.47 5.04 17.84
C LEU A 313 7.83 5.63 19.22
N ASN A 314 8.95 6.35 19.32
CA ASN A 314 9.50 6.87 20.57
C ASN A 314 8.49 7.75 21.34
N PRO A 315 8.06 7.38 22.56
CA PRO A 315 7.07 8.17 23.31
C PRO A 315 7.59 9.54 23.76
N ARG A 316 8.90 9.78 23.64
CA ARG A 316 9.63 11.00 24.00
C ARG A 316 10.34 11.56 22.75
N GLN A 317 9.58 12.01 21.75
CA GLN A 317 10.16 12.43 20.47
C GLN A 317 11.03 13.68 20.62
N ALA A 318 10.55 14.70 21.33
CA ALA A 318 11.33 15.90 21.60
C ALA A 318 11.09 16.45 23.01
N ILE A 319 12.07 17.20 23.51
CA ILE A 319 11.93 18.08 24.67
C ILE A 319 12.47 19.46 24.32
N VAL A 320 11.72 20.50 24.66
CA VAL A 320 12.16 21.89 24.58
C VAL A 320 12.64 22.35 25.95
N ILE A 321 13.89 22.80 26.04
CA ILE A 321 14.54 23.24 27.26
C ILE A 321 15.00 24.69 27.14
N THR A 322 14.85 25.47 28.21
CA THR A 322 15.35 26.86 28.24
C THR A 322 16.76 26.94 28.81
N VAL A 323 17.57 27.84 28.26
CA VAL A 323 18.93 28.14 28.74
C VAL A 323 18.91 28.95 30.04
N ASN A 324 17.90 29.81 30.20
CA ASN A 324 17.63 30.60 31.40
C ASN A 324 16.12 30.78 31.56
N SER A 325 15.70 31.38 32.66
CA SER A 325 14.27 31.61 32.98
C SER A 325 13.79 33.03 32.67
N THR A 326 14.47 33.73 31.74
CA THR A 326 14.00 35.07 31.31
C THR A 326 12.74 34.94 30.44
N GLU A 327 11.76 35.83 30.64
CA GLU A 327 10.46 35.77 29.95
C GLU A 327 10.57 35.62 28.42
N PRO A 328 11.42 36.38 27.70
CA PRO A 328 11.52 36.24 26.24
C PRO A 328 11.97 34.85 25.78
N VAL A 329 12.82 34.19 26.56
CA VAL A 329 13.32 32.83 26.27
C VAL A 329 12.26 31.78 26.57
N VAL A 330 11.57 31.90 27.71
CA VAL A 330 10.49 30.98 28.09
C VAL A 330 9.32 31.07 27.13
N ASP A 331 8.94 32.29 26.73
CA ASP A 331 7.88 32.54 25.76
C ASP A 331 8.21 31.96 24.39
N TRP A 332 9.42 32.19 23.87
CA TRP A 332 9.83 31.65 22.58
C TRP A 332 9.90 30.11 22.60
N ALA A 333 10.35 29.52 23.70
CA ALA A 333 10.38 28.08 23.89
C ALA A 333 8.95 27.48 23.98
N ARG A 334 8.01 28.17 24.63
CA ARG A 334 6.60 27.78 24.69
C ARG A 334 5.93 27.86 23.33
N GLN A 335 6.14 28.95 22.59
CA GLN A 335 5.67 29.12 21.21
C GLN A 335 6.21 28.02 20.30
N THR A 336 7.50 27.68 20.43
CA THR A 336 8.12 26.57 19.71
C THR A 336 7.39 25.26 20.01
N ARG A 337 7.20 24.91 21.29
CA ARG A 337 6.46 23.69 21.69
C ARG A 337 5.06 23.66 21.09
N ASP A 338 4.31 24.74 21.21
CA ASP A 338 2.92 24.83 20.78
C ASP A 338 2.80 24.69 19.25
N LEU A 339 3.72 25.32 18.51
CA LEU A 339 3.85 25.14 17.07
C LEU A 339 4.18 23.70 16.68
N LEU A 340 5.10 23.04 17.39
CA LEU A 340 5.42 21.63 17.15
C LEU A 340 4.24 20.71 17.44
N LEU A 341 3.44 21.00 18.46
CA LEU A 341 2.23 20.25 18.79
C LEU A 341 1.07 20.54 17.82
N GLY A 342 1.13 21.62 17.04
CA GLY A 342 0.03 22.08 16.19
C GLY A 342 -1.11 22.74 16.97
N VAL A 343 -0.80 23.25 18.17
CA VAL A 343 -1.74 23.98 19.01
C VAL A 343 -1.46 25.46 18.78
N SER A 344 -2.15 26.08 17.82
CA SER A 344 -2.01 27.52 17.62
C SER A 344 -2.53 28.23 18.89
N PRO A 345 -1.82 29.21 19.48
CA PRO A 345 -2.39 30.03 20.53
C PRO A 345 -3.57 30.77 19.92
N SER A 346 -4.79 30.40 20.33
CA SER A 346 -6.00 31.13 19.98
C SER A 346 -5.75 32.60 20.25
N SER A 347 -5.71 33.43 19.20
CA SER A 347 -5.83 34.86 19.38
C SER A 347 -7.13 35.07 20.17
N SER A 348 -7.01 35.71 21.32
CA SER A 348 -8.07 35.89 22.31
C SER A 348 -9.17 36.85 21.85
N SER A 349 -9.51 36.87 20.56
CA SER A 349 -10.55 37.75 20.00
C SER A 349 -11.34 37.19 18.81
N SER A 350 -11.21 35.91 18.44
CA SER A 350 -12.05 35.31 17.39
C SER A 350 -13.12 34.40 17.98
N THR A 351 -14.40 34.74 17.71
CA THR A 351 -15.60 33.95 18.06
C THR A 351 -15.77 32.69 17.21
N THR A 352 -14.82 32.37 16.33
CA THR A 352 -14.75 31.10 15.59
C THR A 352 -13.59 30.26 16.12
N THR A 353 -13.90 29.24 16.91
CA THR A 353 -12.97 28.17 17.28
C THR A 353 -12.56 27.41 16.02
N GLU A 354 -11.46 27.82 15.38
CA GLU A 354 -10.81 27.01 14.35
C GLU A 354 -10.43 25.65 14.96
N LEU A 355 -10.77 24.56 14.26
CA LEU A 355 -10.50 23.21 14.72
C LEU A 355 -8.97 23.03 14.78
N ALA A 356 -8.41 22.90 15.99
CA ALA A 356 -6.98 22.67 16.17
C ALA A 356 -6.53 21.47 15.34
N SER A 357 -5.42 21.62 14.63
CA SER A 357 -4.81 20.57 13.78
C SER A 357 -3.54 20.01 14.46
N PRO A 358 -3.67 19.20 15.52
CA PRO A 358 -2.52 18.68 16.24
C PRO A 358 -1.66 17.78 15.35
N THR A 359 -0.35 17.90 15.46
CA THR A 359 0.62 17.14 14.64
C THR A 359 0.74 15.67 15.05
N GLY A 360 0.26 15.32 16.24
CA GLY A 360 0.50 14.02 16.87
C GLY A 360 1.96 13.78 17.28
N LEU A 361 2.78 14.83 17.36
CA LEU A 361 4.12 14.77 17.92
C LEU A 361 4.07 14.77 19.47
N ALA A 362 5.03 14.10 20.09
CA ALA A 362 5.21 14.10 21.55
C ALA A 362 6.35 15.06 21.93
N VAL A 363 6.00 16.23 22.46
CA VAL A 363 6.95 17.29 22.84
C VAL A 363 6.77 17.64 24.31
N ASP A 364 7.81 17.41 25.10
CA ASP A 364 7.85 17.83 26.51
C ASP A 364 8.55 19.20 26.66
N PHE A 365 8.43 19.83 27.83
CA PHE A 365 8.93 21.17 28.10
C PHE A 365 9.61 21.25 29.47
N ASP A 366 10.78 21.88 29.56
CA ASP A 366 11.51 22.10 30.81
C ASP A 366 12.11 23.52 30.89
N ASP A 367 11.40 24.41 31.59
CA ASP A 367 11.77 25.79 31.89
C ASP A 367 12.38 25.98 33.30
N SER A 368 12.67 24.88 34.02
CA SER A 368 13.20 24.94 35.38
C SER A 368 14.51 25.71 35.48
N ASP A 369 14.78 26.33 36.62
CA ASP A 369 16.03 27.07 36.89
C ASP A 369 17.19 26.11 37.24
N ARG A 370 17.45 25.16 36.34
CA ARG A 370 18.51 24.16 36.44
C ARG A 370 19.52 24.37 35.31
N SER A 371 20.77 23.97 35.52
CA SER A 371 21.80 24.11 34.49
C SER A 371 21.42 23.35 33.21
N VAL A 372 21.69 23.95 32.05
CA VAL A 372 21.39 23.34 30.74
C VAL A 372 22.05 21.97 30.59
N GLY A 373 23.30 21.84 31.06
CA GLY A 373 24.01 20.56 31.05
C GLY A 373 23.27 19.46 31.82
N LEU A 374 22.65 19.80 32.97
CA LEU A 374 21.84 18.85 33.74
C LEU A 374 20.56 18.48 32.96
N LYS A 375 19.84 19.46 32.40
CA LYS A 375 18.63 19.23 31.59
C LYS A 375 18.93 18.33 30.39
N VAL A 376 19.99 18.61 29.64
CA VAL A 376 20.42 17.81 28.48
C VAL A 376 20.81 16.39 28.91
N ARG A 377 21.53 16.23 30.03
CA ARG A 377 21.91 14.90 30.53
C ARG A 377 20.69 14.08 30.93
N GLU A 378 19.73 14.68 31.64
CA GLU A 378 18.48 14.01 32.02
C GLU A 378 17.65 13.63 30.81
N ALA A 379 17.51 14.52 29.83
CA ALA A 379 16.82 14.23 28.57
C ALA A 379 17.50 13.09 27.80
N THR A 380 18.82 13.11 27.69
CA THR A 380 19.59 12.04 27.05
C THR A 380 19.37 10.70 27.76
N THR A 381 19.40 10.70 29.11
CA THR A 381 19.17 9.49 29.93
C THR A 381 17.75 8.96 29.78
N LYS A 382 16.76 9.84 29.61
CA LYS A 382 15.36 9.46 29.36
C LYS A 382 15.10 8.99 27.93
N GLY A 383 16.08 9.09 27.03
CA GLY A 383 15.97 8.62 25.65
C GLY A 383 15.14 9.52 24.72
N TYR A 384 15.20 10.85 24.91
CA TYR A 384 14.55 11.76 23.96
C TYR A 384 15.21 11.67 22.58
N GLY A 385 14.40 11.59 21.53
CA GLY A 385 14.89 11.58 20.14
C GLY A 385 15.57 12.89 19.76
N LEU A 386 14.97 14.02 20.16
CA LEU A 386 15.50 15.36 19.94
C LEU A 386 15.53 16.17 21.24
N ILE A 387 16.59 16.93 21.44
CA ILE A 387 16.71 17.90 22.53
C ILE A 387 16.81 19.29 21.91
N VAL A 388 15.84 20.15 22.17
CA VAL A 388 15.71 21.50 21.60
C VAL A 388 16.05 22.50 22.69
N ALA A 389 17.18 23.19 22.57
CA ALA A 389 17.62 24.21 23.51
C ALA A 389 17.29 25.61 22.98
N VAL A 390 16.77 26.47 23.86
CA VAL A 390 16.40 27.85 23.53
C VAL A 390 17.10 28.81 24.48
N GLY A 391 17.93 29.69 23.93
CA GLY A 391 18.61 30.76 24.67
C GLY A 391 18.42 32.15 24.06
N PRO A 392 19.05 33.19 24.63
CA PRO A 392 18.82 34.58 24.23
C PRO A 392 19.09 34.85 22.73
N ARG A 393 20.16 34.26 22.19
CA ARG A 393 20.50 34.39 20.76
C ARG A 393 19.46 33.75 19.84
N ASP A 394 18.79 32.71 20.31
CA ASP A 394 17.79 31.99 19.53
C ASP A 394 16.51 32.84 19.40
N VAL A 395 16.17 33.60 20.45
CA VAL A 395 15.08 34.59 20.44
C VAL A 395 15.37 35.71 19.43
N GLU A 396 16.56 36.30 19.49
CA GLU A 396 16.98 37.38 18.58
C GLU A 396 16.92 36.93 17.10
N ASN A 397 17.38 35.70 16.84
CA ASN A 397 17.47 35.15 15.49
C ASN A 397 16.20 34.41 15.03
N LYS A 398 15.17 34.30 15.88
CA LYS A 398 13.97 33.47 15.65
C LYS A 398 14.30 32.02 15.24
N THR A 399 15.25 31.42 15.95
CA THR A 399 15.73 30.04 15.73
C THR A 399 15.64 29.23 17.01
N VAL A 400 16.01 27.96 16.96
CA VAL A 400 16.23 27.07 18.09
C VAL A 400 17.44 26.17 17.83
N GLY A 401 18.19 25.82 18.87
CA GLY A 401 19.30 24.88 18.78
C GLY A 401 18.82 23.46 18.98
N VAL A 402 19.07 22.58 18.02
CA VAL A 402 18.59 21.20 18.01
C VAL A 402 19.75 20.23 18.12
N ASN A 403 19.65 19.31 19.08
CA ASN A 403 20.53 18.15 19.19
C ASN A 403 19.74 16.89 18.79
N ALA A 404 20.19 16.26 17.71
CA ALA A 404 19.61 15.07 17.08
C ALA A 404 20.54 13.84 17.16
N THR A 405 21.52 13.86 18.06
CA THR A 405 22.51 12.76 18.18
C THR A 405 21.89 11.41 18.53
N ALA A 406 20.72 11.39 19.19
CA ALA A 406 20.00 10.16 19.49
C ALA A 406 19.43 9.45 18.25
N LEU A 407 19.37 10.14 17.10
CA LEU A 407 18.90 9.60 15.82
C LEU A 407 20.03 9.06 14.93
N ALA A 408 21.28 9.13 15.40
CA ALA A 408 22.43 8.66 14.62
C ALA A 408 22.36 7.13 14.43
N LYS A 409 22.63 6.66 13.20
CA LYS A 409 22.69 5.23 12.89
C LYS A 409 23.89 4.57 13.61
N PRO A 410 23.84 3.26 13.93
CA PRO A 410 24.99 2.54 14.42
C PRO A 410 26.17 2.67 13.44
N GLY A 411 27.33 3.13 13.93
CA GLY A 411 28.52 3.37 13.10
C GLY A 411 28.61 4.76 12.44
N ALA A 412 27.76 5.72 12.82
CA ALA A 412 27.83 7.10 12.33
C ALA A 412 29.23 7.72 12.49
N SER A 413 29.65 8.51 11.50
CA SER A 413 30.98 9.13 11.50
C SER A 413 31.10 10.25 12.56
N ALA A 414 32.32 10.58 12.96
CA ALA A 414 32.56 11.69 13.89
C ALA A 414 32.04 13.04 13.34
N GLU A 415 32.07 13.22 12.02
CA GLU A 415 31.56 14.40 11.33
C GLU A 415 30.03 14.47 11.37
N GLU A 416 29.35 13.34 11.15
CA GLU A 416 27.90 13.22 11.24
C GLU A 416 27.41 13.50 12.68
N LEU A 417 28.06 12.88 13.67
CA LEU A 417 27.74 13.13 15.08
C LEU A 417 27.96 14.60 15.46
N LYS A 418 29.01 15.25 14.93
CA LYS A 418 29.26 16.68 15.16
C LYS A 418 28.16 17.55 14.54
N ARG A 419 27.69 17.21 13.34
CA ARG A 419 26.56 17.89 12.67
C ARG A 419 25.25 17.72 13.45
N LEU A 420 24.95 16.50 13.91
CA LEU A 420 23.73 16.21 14.69
C LEU A 420 23.74 16.80 16.10
N LYS A 421 24.93 17.07 16.67
CA LYS A 421 25.06 17.63 18.01
C LYS A 421 24.53 19.06 18.13
N ARG A 422 24.56 19.82 17.04
CA ARG A 422 24.02 21.18 17.01
C ARG A 422 23.57 21.57 15.61
N MET A 423 22.28 21.73 15.45
CA MET A 423 21.63 22.25 14.25
C MET A 423 20.79 23.46 14.66
N ASP A 424 21.05 24.62 14.06
CA ASP A 424 20.22 25.80 14.30
C ASP A 424 19.17 25.90 13.19
N MET A 425 17.88 25.97 13.55
CA MET A 425 16.76 26.03 12.60
C MET A 425 15.57 26.80 13.16
N THR A 426 14.62 27.21 12.32
CA THR A 426 13.38 27.84 12.80
C THR A 426 12.41 26.78 13.36
N PRO A 427 11.47 27.14 14.25
CA PRO A 427 10.46 26.21 14.75
C PRO A 427 9.65 25.51 13.64
N GLU A 428 9.36 26.20 12.54
CA GLU A 428 8.64 25.66 11.38
C GLU A 428 9.47 24.58 10.67
N LYS A 429 10.75 24.86 10.42
CA LYS A 429 11.68 23.87 9.86
C LYS A 429 11.89 22.68 10.77
N LEU A 430 11.91 22.89 12.09
CA LEU A 430 11.98 21.80 13.06
C LEU A 430 10.72 20.94 13.01
N ARG A 431 9.53 21.56 12.89
CA ARG A 431 8.27 20.84 12.73
C ARG A 431 8.29 19.97 11.48
N GLU A 432 8.67 20.55 10.33
CA GLU A 432 8.83 19.82 9.07
C GLU A 432 9.83 18.67 9.20
N TYR A 433 10.97 18.91 9.84
CA TYR A 433 12.00 17.91 10.08
C TYR A 433 11.46 16.75 10.93
N MET A 434 10.80 17.04 12.05
CA MET A 434 10.19 16.02 12.92
C MET A 434 9.11 15.22 12.20
N LEU A 435 8.26 15.87 11.42
CA LEU A 435 7.24 15.18 10.62
C LEU A 435 7.90 14.30 9.54
N SER A 436 8.98 14.77 8.92
CA SER A 436 9.75 13.98 7.95
C SER A 436 10.38 12.75 8.58
N LEU A 437 10.85 12.81 9.84
CA LEU A 437 11.39 11.64 10.55
C LEU A 437 10.30 10.61 10.85
N LYS A 438 9.09 11.07 11.20
CA LYS A 438 7.93 10.21 11.43
C LYS A 438 7.50 9.47 10.15
N ILE A 439 7.58 10.15 9.00
CA ILE A 439 7.20 9.62 7.68
C ILE A 439 8.33 8.75 7.12
N ASN A 440 9.55 9.28 7.07
CA ASN A 440 10.71 8.59 6.50
C ASN A 440 11.06 7.36 7.32
N GLU A 441 11.09 7.34 8.64
CA GLU A 441 11.40 6.06 9.31
C GLU A 441 10.29 5.00 9.15
N ALA A 442 9.05 5.42 8.87
CA ALA A 442 7.95 4.53 8.50
C ALA A 442 7.98 4.12 7.01
N MET A 443 8.58 4.93 6.11
CA MET A 443 8.59 4.76 4.65
C MET A 443 9.95 4.45 4.01
N ASP A 444 11.08 4.70 4.66
CA ASP A 444 12.47 4.48 4.22
C ASP A 444 12.85 2.98 4.28
N LEU A 445 11.87 2.16 4.69
CA LEU A 445 11.85 0.72 4.58
C LEU A 445 10.81 0.23 3.55
N THR A 446 10.13 1.14 2.84
CA THR A 446 9.17 0.84 1.75
C THR A 446 9.74 1.01 0.35
N ASN A 447 11.08 1.08 0.21
CA ASN A 447 11.75 0.74 -1.05
C ASN A 447 12.00 -0.79 -1.08
N PRO A 448 11.08 -1.64 -1.59
CA PRO A 448 11.57 -2.71 -2.43
C PRO A 448 12.22 -2.06 -3.66
N SER A 449 13.23 -2.69 -4.22
CA SER A 449 13.79 -2.38 -5.54
C SER A 449 12.79 -2.54 -6.69
N ASP A 450 11.48 -2.60 -6.39
CA ASP A 450 10.42 -2.86 -7.34
C ASP A 450 9.74 -1.54 -7.74
N PRO A 451 9.42 -1.37 -9.04
CA PRO A 451 8.74 -0.18 -9.53
C PRO A 451 7.39 0.01 -8.82
N PRO A 452 6.87 1.26 -8.76
CA PRO A 452 5.61 1.56 -8.07
C PRO A 452 4.48 0.66 -8.60
N PRO A 453 3.62 0.13 -7.71
CA PRO A 453 2.63 -0.88 -8.06
C PRO A 453 1.65 -0.36 -9.10
N ASP A 454 1.25 -1.24 -10.01
CA ASP A 454 0.24 -0.95 -11.02
C ASP A 454 -1.06 -0.48 -10.36
N TYR A 455 -1.52 0.68 -10.82
CA TYR A 455 -2.57 1.48 -10.23
C TYR A 455 -3.91 0.73 -10.15
N ILE A 456 -4.19 -0.14 -11.11
CA ILE A 456 -5.40 -0.98 -11.10
C ILE A 456 -5.36 -1.99 -9.94
N THR A 457 -4.17 -2.50 -9.62
CA THR A 457 -3.97 -3.57 -8.63
C THR A 457 -4.00 -3.03 -7.22
N ALA A 458 -3.42 -1.84 -6.99
CA ALA A 458 -3.51 -1.14 -5.70
C ALA A 458 -4.95 -0.69 -5.42
N THR A 459 -5.64 -0.06 -6.39
CA THR A 459 -6.99 0.48 -6.17
C THR A 459 -8.03 -0.62 -5.89
N ARG A 460 -7.88 -1.83 -6.47
CA ARG A 460 -8.70 -3.01 -6.12
C ARG A 460 -8.33 -3.65 -4.79
N ALA A 461 -7.09 -3.52 -4.34
CA ALA A 461 -6.62 -4.08 -3.07
C ALA A 461 -7.07 -3.26 -1.84
N HIS A 462 -7.37 -1.96 -2.01
CA HIS A 462 -7.66 -1.05 -0.89
C HIS A 462 -9.14 -0.86 -0.50
N GLY A 463 -10.09 -1.45 -1.22
CA GLY A 463 -11.50 -1.47 -0.81
C GLY A 463 -12.20 -0.10 -0.67
N VAL A 464 -11.61 0.99 -1.16
CA VAL A 464 -12.29 2.30 -1.23
C VAL A 464 -13.38 2.20 -2.30
N PRO A 465 -14.66 2.46 -1.97
CA PRO A 465 -15.67 2.63 -3.00
C PRO A 465 -15.31 3.89 -3.77
N LEU A 466 -14.96 3.73 -5.05
CA LEU A 466 -15.11 4.82 -5.99
C LEU A 466 -16.54 5.31 -5.83
N ARG A 467 -16.73 6.57 -5.40
CA ARG A 467 -18.02 7.24 -5.55
C ARG A 467 -18.33 7.12 -7.02
N GLN A 468 -19.30 6.27 -7.36
CA GLN A 468 -19.79 6.16 -8.73
C GLN A 468 -20.31 7.55 -9.06
N SER A 469 -19.54 8.32 -9.83
CA SER A 469 -20.15 9.14 -10.87
C SER A 469 -21.14 8.21 -11.57
N ALA A 470 -22.39 8.66 -11.66
CA ALA A 470 -23.55 7.85 -12.06
C ALA A 470 -23.14 6.81 -13.11
N PRO A 471 -23.53 5.53 -12.94
CA PRO A 471 -23.03 4.45 -13.78
C PRO A 471 -23.22 4.85 -15.24
N ILE A 472 -22.09 5.08 -15.93
CA ILE A 472 -22.10 5.00 -17.39
C ILE A 472 -22.57 3.59 -17.65
N ARG A 473 -23.80 3.50 -18.17
CA ARG A 473 -24.48 2.24 -18.46
C ARG A 473 -23.46 1.29 -19.09
N LYS A 474 -23.13 0.18 -18.42
CA LYS A 474 -22.44 -0.92 -19.08
C LYS A 474 -23.40 -1.44 -20.14
N GLY A 475 -23.23 -0.94 -21.35
CA GLY A 475 -23.75 -1.61 -22.54
C GLY A 475 -23.23 -3.06 -22.57
N PRO A 476 -23.85 -3.92 -23.40
CA PRO A 476 -23.30 -5.26 -23.65
C PRO A 476 -21.82 -5.11 -24.02
N PHE A 477 -20.93 -6.01 -23.58
CA PHE A 477 -19.58 -6.08 -24.13
C PHE A 477 -19.68 -5.99 -25.65
N PRO A 478 -19.16 -4.95 -26.34
CA PRO A 478 -19.43 -4.88 -27.76
C PRO A 478 -18.13 -4.82 -28.54
N LEU A 479 -18.13 -5.56 -29.66
CA LEU A 479 -17.28 -5.39 -30.84
C LEU A 479 -15.95 -6.17 -30.80
N GLU A 480 -15.92 -7.27 -31.54
CA GLU A 480 -14.70 -7.71 -32.22
C GLU A 480 -14.32 -6.64 -33.24
N LEU A 481 -13.66 -5.56 -32.79
CA LEU A 481 -13.11 -4.56 -33.71
C LEU A 481 -11.92 -5.20 -34.45
N PRO A 482 -11.89 -5.20 -35.79
CA PRO A 482 -10.80 -5.77 -36.57
C PRO A 482 -9.42 -5.27 -36.14
N ILE A 483 -9.32 -3.99 -35.78
CA ILE A 483 -8.07 -3.38 -35.32
C ILE A 483 -7.59 -3.98 -34.00
N LEU A 484 -8.48 -4.28 -33.05
CA LEU A 484 -8.09 -4.91 -31.78
C LEU A 484 -7.61 -6.35 -32.01
N SER A 485 -8.27 -7.10 -32.89
CA SER A 485 -7.83 -8.46 -33.27
C SER A 485 -6.45 -8.44 -33.94
N TYR A 486 -6.20 -7.47 -34.83
CA TYR A 486 -4.90 -7.27 -35.46
C TYR A 486 -3.83 -6.97 -34.41
N LEU A 487 -4.02 -5.94 -33.58
CA LEU A 487 -3.05 -5.50 -32.58
C LEU A 487 -2.69 -6.60 -31.57
N ARG A 488 -3.64 -7.48 -31.19
CA ARG A 488 -3.38 -8.62 -30.28
C ARG A 488 -2.38 -9.64 -30.83
N SER A 489 -2.34 -9.78 -32.16
CA SER A 489 -1.51 -10.76 -32.86
C SER A 489 -0.13 -10.22 -33.29
N LYS A 490 0.12 -8.92 -33.09
CA LYS A 490 1.29 -8.22 -33.60
C LYS A 490 2.14 -7.62 -32.49
N ARG A 491 3.38 -7.28 -32.83
CA ARG A 491 4.28 -6.52 -31.96
C ARG A 491 3.82 -5.06 -31.92
N VAL A 492 3.28 -4.62 -30.79
CA VAL A 492 2.83 -3.24 -30.56
C VAL A 492 3.69 -2.62 -29.47
N ILE A 493 4.29 -1.46 -29.75
CA ILE A 493 5.11 -0.72 -28.80
C ILE A 493 4.33 0.48 -28.26
N LEU A 494 4.25 0.60 -26.93
CA LEU A 494 3.85 1.83 -26.27
C LEU A 494 5.10 2.65 -25.93
N ALA A 495 5.25 3.78 -26.61
CA ALA A 495 6.31 4.76 -26.46
C ALA A 495 6.14 5.62 -25.18
N SER A 496 5.87 5.00 -24.04
CA SER A 496 5.57 5.71 -22.79
C SER A 496 5.88 4.89 -21.54
N ALA A 497 6.55 5.50 -20.57
CA ALA A 497 6.73 4.94 -19.23
C ALA A 497 5.47 5.01 -18.35
N SER A 498 4.36 5.57 -18.84
CA SER A 498 3.16 5.79 -18.02
C SER A 498 2.41 4.46 -17.75
N PRO A 499 2.33 3.99 -16.48
CA PRO A 499 1.61 2.76 -16.17
C PRO A 499 0.10 2.87 -16.47
N ARG A 500 -0.47 4.08 -16.41
CA ARG A 500 -1.88 4.34 -16.68
C ARG A 500 -2.26 4.13 -18.15
N ARG A 501 -1.38 4.53 -19.07
CA ARG A 501 -1.60 4.35 -20.52
C ARG A 501 -1.55 2.86 -20.88
N ARG A 502 -0.59 2.13 -20.29
CA ARG A 502 -0.52 0.66 -20.37
C ARG A 502 -1.79 0.02 -19.84
N ALA A 503 -2.27 0.45 -18.68
CA ALA A 503 -3.48 -0.06 -18.05
C ALA A 503 -4.75 0.15 -18.91
N LEU A 504 -4.89 1.32 -19.54
CA LEU A 504 -6.00 1.60 -20.48
C LEU A 504 -5.98 0.66 -21.70
N LEU A 505 -4.80 0.41 -22.28
CA LEU A 505 -4.67 -0.51 -23.41
C LEU A 505 -4.88 -1.98 -23.01
N LEU A 506 -4.44 -2.38 -21.81
CA LEU A 506 -4.70 -3.72 -21.27
C LEU A 506 -6.20 -3.98 -21.05
N GLN A 507 -6.96 -2.96 -20.61
CA GLN A 507 -8.42 -3.07 -20.47
C GLN A 507 -9.15 -3.32 -21.80
N LEU A 508 -8.55 -2.97 -22.94
CA LEU A 508 -9.05 -3.27 -24.29
C LEU A 508 -8.67 -4.69 -24.77
N GLY A 509 -7.94 -5.43 -23.93
CA GLY A 509 -7.45 -6.77 -24.24
C GLY A 509 -6.16 -6.80 -25.07
N LEU A 510 -5.35 -5.73 -25.06
CA LEU A 510 -4.02 -5.72 -25.66
C LEU A 510 -2.99 -6.22 -24.64
N THR A 511 -2.85 -7.54 -24.50
CA THR A 511 -1.99 -8.18 -23.49
C THR A 511 -0.51 -8.30 -23.91
N ASN A 512 -0.21 -8.22 -25.22
CA ASN A 512 1.13 -8.35 -25.79
C ASN A 512 1.77 -6.98 -26.13
N LEU A 513 1.70 -6.02 -25.21
CA LEU A 513 2.22 -4.66 -25.40
C LEU A 513 3.67 -4.55 -24.90
N GLU A 514 4.58 -4.15 -25.78
CA GLU A 514 5.97 -3.84 -25.44
C GLU A 514 6.10 -2.39 -24.98
N ILE A 515 6.85 -2.13 -23.91
CA ILE A 515 6.99 -0.79 -23.33
C ILE A 515 8.40 -0.28 -23.59
N ILE A 516 8.54 0.72 -24.45
CA ILE A 516 9.82 1.41 -24.69
C ILE A 516 9.61 2.90 -24.41
N PRO A 517 9.99 3.41 -23.24
CA PRO A 517 9.93 4.84 -22.97
C PRO A 517 10.80 5.65 -23.94
N SER A 518 10.29 6.76 -24.43
CA SER A 518 11.10 7.74 -25.17
C SER A 518 11.99 8.52 -24.20
N ASN A 519 13.25 8.74 -24.59
CA ASN A 519 14.22 9.58 -23.87
C ASN A 519 14.24 11.04 -24.39
N GLU A 520 13.35 11.39 -25.30
CA GLU A 520 13.27 12.74 -25.86
C GLU A 520 12.91 13.76 -24.76
N PRO A 521 13.65 14.89 -24.66
CA PRO A 521 13.35 15.92 -23.68
C PRO A 521 12.03 16.62 -24.00
N GLU A 522 11.23 16.88 -22.95
CA GLU A 522 9.99 17.68 -23.01
C GLU A 522 10.35 19.18 -22.91
N ASP A 523 11.14 19.69 -23.85
CA ASP A 523 11.79 21.02 -23.78
C ASP A 523 11.43 21.98 -24.93
N LEU A 524 10.38 21.67 -25.69
CA LEU A 524 9.83 22.56 -26.72
C LEU A 524 9.56 23.97 -26.16
N ASP A 525 9.79 25.01 -26.98
CA ASP A 525 9.51 26.38 -26.55
C ASP A 525 8.00 26.59 -26.37
N LYS A 526 7.60 26.68 -25.10
CA LYS A 526 6.21 26.89 -24.66
C LYS A 526 5.65 28.27 -25.02
N LYS A 527 6.49 29.21 -25.46
CA LYS A 527 6.04 30.52 -25.98
C LYS A 527 5.83 30.51 -27.49
N ALA A 528 6.46 29.58 -28.20
CA ALA A 528 6.38 29.45 -29.65
C ALA A 528 5.25 28.54 -30.12
N HIS A 529 4.67 27.74 -29.22
CA HIS A 529 3.61 26.77 -29.53
C HIS A 529 2.38 27.03 -28.67
N THR A 530 1.20 26.88 -29.27
CA THR A 530 -0.04 26.69 -28.50
C THR A 530 0.03 25.39 -27.68
N PRO A 531 -0.74 25.26 -26.58
CA PRO A 531 -0.79 24.01 -25.81
C PRO A 531 -1.11 22.76 -26.66
N GLU A 532 -1.92 22.92 -27.69
CA GLU A 532 -2.32 21.88 -28.65
C GLU A 532 -1.14 21.48 -29.56
N GLU A 533 -0.46 22.46 -30.15
CA GLU A 533 0.74 22.22 -30.97
C GLU A 533 1.87 21.60 -30.14
N TYR A 534 2.06 22.06 -28.91
CA TYR A 534 3.07 21.56 -27.99
C TYR A 534 2.89 20.06 -27.72
N VAL A 535 1.67 19.65 -27.34
CA VAL A 535 1.40 18.26 -26.98
C VAL A 535 1.41 17.35 -28.20
N ALA A 536 0.94 17.84 -29.36
CA ALA A 536 1.01 17.11 -30.64
C ALA A 536 2.47 16.86 -31.06
N ALA A 537 3.29 17.92 -31.09
CA ALA A 537 4.70 17.82 -31.49
C ALA A 537 5.51 16.93 -30.55
N THR A 538 5.25 17.03 -29.24
CA THR A 538 5.90 16.17 -28.23
C THR A 538 5.54 14.70 -28.42
N ALA A 539 4.26 14.39 -28.63
CA ALA A 539 3.82 13.01 -28.88
C ALA A 539 4.43 12.45 -30.18
N GLN A 540 4.51 13.27 -31.24
CA GLN A 540 5.11 12.89 -32.51
C GLN A 540 6.62 12.59 -32.39
N ARG A 541 7.39 13.47 -31.73
CA ARG A 541 8.82 13.25 -31.47
C ARG A 541 9.06 11.96 -30.69
N LYS A 542 8.27 11.73 -29.63
CA LYS A 542 8.34 10.49 -28.83
C LYS A 542 8.09 9.24 -29.67
N CYS A 543 7.09 9.29 -30.56
CA CYS A 543 6.75 8.19 -31.45
C CYS A 543 7.88 7.87 -32.42
N LEU A 544 8.40 8.89 -33.12
CA LEU A 544 9.46 8.75 -34.10
C LEU A 544 10.78 8.27 -33.48
N ALA A 545 11.17 8.84 -32.32
CA ALA A 545 12.39 8.45 -31.63
C ALA A 545 12.38 6.97 -31.20
N VAL A 546 11.24 6.48 -30.68
CA VAL A 546 11.11 5.07 -30.28
C VAL A 546 11.07 4.15 -31.50
N TYR A 547 10.41 4.56 -32.59
CA TYR A 547 10.43 3.80 -33.83
C TYR A 547 11.84 3.69 -34.42
N GLN A 548 12.57 4.80 -34.52
CA GLN A 548 13.95 4.81 -35.01
C GLN A 548 14.87 3.96 -34.13
N ALA A 549 14.79 4.10 -32.81
CA ALA A 549 15.59 3.30 -31.88
C ALA A 549 15.27 1.79 -31.97
N ALA A 550 14.03 1.41 -32.32
CA ALA A 550 13.68 0.02 -32.56
C ALA A 550 14.31 -0.52 -33.85
N LEU A 551 14.37 0.28 -34.91
CA LEU A 551 15.05 -0.07 -36.16
C LEU A 551 16.57 -0.19 -35.98
N ASP A 552 17.19 0.76 -35.26
CA ASP A 552 18.64 0.77 -35.04
C ASP A 552 19.09 -0.48 -34.25
N ARG A 553 18.37 -0.86 -33.17
CA ARG A 553 18.66 -2.08 -32.39
C ARG A 553 18.58 -3.35 -33.24
N GLN A 554 17.68 -3.37 -34.22
CA GLN A 554 17.53 -4.51 -35.11
C GLN A 554 18.68 -4.59 -36.11
N GLN A 555 19.12 -3.45 -36.65
CA GLN A 555 20.31 -3.39 -37.50
C GLN A 555 21.55 -3.86 -36.73
N GLU A 556 21.77 -3.37 -35.51
CA GLU A 556 22.86 -3.81 -34.63
C GLU A 556 22.78 -5.32 -34.31
N ALA A 557 21.58 -5.86 -34.09
CA ALA A 557 21.38 -7.29 -33.82
C ALA A 557 21.63 -8.16 -35.07
N ALA A 558 21.31 -7.67 -36.26
CA ALA A 558 21.60 -8.33 -37.53
C ALA A 558 23.11 -8.33 -37.83
N GLU A 559 23.79 -7.21 -37.60
CA GLU A 559 25.25 -7.07 -37.74
C GLU A 559 26.00 -7.97 -36.75
N ASN A 560 25.60 -7.99 -35.47
CA ASN A 560 26.20 -8.85 -34.46
C ASN A 560 25.98 -10.35 -34.75
N LYS A 561 24.84 -10.72 -35.32
CA LYS A 561 24.60 -12.10 -35.79
C LYS A 561 25.50 -12.48 -36.96
N ASN A 562 25.74 -11.57 -37.90
CA ASN A 562 26.67 -11.82 -39.00
C ASN A 562 28.12 -11.93 -38.49
N ASN A 563 28.56 -11.02 -37.63
CA ASN A 563 29.91 -11.05 -37.04
C ASN A 563 30.17 -12.31 -36.19
N ASN A 564 29.18 -12.76 -35.40
CA ASN A 564 29.29 -14.01 -34.63
C ASN A 564 29.29 -15.25 -35.52
N LYS A 565 28.65 -15.19 -36.70
CA LYS A 565 28.64 -16.29 -37.67
C LYS A 565 29.94 -16.37 -38.46
N GLU A 566 30.59 -15.23 -38.69
CA GLU A 566 31.95 -15.17 -39.24
C GLU A 566 32.99 -15.65 -38.23
N LYS A 567 32.94 -15.17 -36.96
CA LYS A 567 33.83 -15.67 -35.90
C LYS A 567 33.69 -17.17 -35.63
N LYS A 568 32.48 -17.71 -35.63
CA LYS A 568 32.28 -19.17 -35.50
C LYS A 568 32.85 -19.96 -36.67
N LYS A 569 32.89 -19.37 -37.87
CA LYS A 569 33.52 -19.99 -39.03
C LYS A 569 35.05 -19.98 -38.92
N GLU A 570 35.61 -18.89 -38.41
CA GLU A 570 37.06 -18.78 -38.15
C GLU A 570 37.50 -19.74 -37.01
N GLU A 571 36.74 -19.83 -35.91
CA GLU A 571 37.00 -20.76 -34.81
C GLU A 571 36.84 -22.24 -35.22
N GLU A 572 35.87 -22.58 -36.09
CA GLU A 572 35.71 -23.94 -36.64
C GLU A 572 36.79 -24.30 -37.71
N GLU A 573 37.46 -23.30 -38.28
CA GLU A 573 38.62 -23.49 -39.17
C GLU A 573 39.93 -23.61 -38.36
N GLU A 574 40.09 -22.88 -37.25
CA GLU A 574 41.23 -22.99 -36.34
C GLU A 574 41.21 -24.28 -35.49
N GLU A 575 40.05 -24.75 -35.02
CA GLU A 575 39.91 -26.04 -34.29
C GLU A 575 40.22 -27.28 -35.17
N LYS A 576 40.34 -27.13 -36.50
CA LYS A 576 40.77 -28.21 -37.39
C LYS A 576 42.29 -28.27 -37.62
N GLU A 577 43.04 -27.27 -37.17
CA GLU A 577 44.51 -27.24 -37.32
C GLU A 577 45.28 -27.50 -36.00
N GLU A 578 44.66 -27.34 -34.82
CA GLU A 578 45.33 -27.53 -33.52
C GLU A 578 44.88 -28.78 -32.75
N ASP A 579 44.98 -29.95 -33.38
CA ASP A 579 44.85 -31.25 -32.69
C ASP A 579 46.22 -31.95 -32.60
N LYS A 580 47.24 -31.21 -32.13
CA LYS A 580 48.52 -31.74 -31.64
C LYS A 580 49.13 -30.82 -30.56
N GLU A 581 49.31 -31.42 -29.38
CA GLU A 581 50.15 -30.99 -28.25
C GLU A 581 49.53 -30.03 -27.19
N GLY A 582 49.01 -30.63 -26.12
CA GLY A 582 49.62 -30.48 -24.78
C GLY A 582 49.28 -29.27 -23.90
N SER A 583 48.28 -29.44 -23.03
CA SER A 583 48.16 -28.99 -21.61
C SER A 583 48.83 -27.67 -21.14
N SER A 584 48.01 -26.69 -20.69
CA SER A 584 47.86 -26.29 -19.26
C SER A 584 47.30 -24.87 -19.09
N GLY A 585 46.51 -24.65 -18.02
CA GLY A 585 46.51 -23.37 -17.27
C GLY A 585 45.35 -22.36 -17.42
N ALA A 586 44.37 -22.48 -16.51
CA ALA A 586 43.70 -21.44 -15.70
C ALA A 586 43.07 -20.13 -16.29
N ASN A 587 41.77 -19.97 -15.96
CA ASN A 587 41.00 -18.79 -15.51
C ASN A 587 40.96 -17.48 -16.34
N ALA A 588 39.76 -17.11 -16.82
CA ALA A 588 39.25 -15.73 -16.77
C ALA A 588 37.71 -15.63 -16.94
N ASN A 589 37.10 -15.02 -15.91
CA ASN A 589 35.90 -14.18 -15.84
C ASN A 589 35.23 -13.74 -17.17
N ALA A 590 33.89 -13.88 -17.31
CA ALA A 590 33.06 -12.87 -17.99
C ALA A 590 31.55 -13.04 -17.74
N ASN A 591 30.99 -11.94 -17.26
CA ASN A 591 29.60 -11.56 -17.14
C ASN A 591 28.84 -11.74 -18.49
N ALA A 592 28.09 -12.83 -18.67
CA ALA A 592 27.24 -13.04 -19.85
C ALA A 592 25.86 -12.38 -19.61
N LYS A 593 25.56 -11.32 -20.39
CA LYS A 593 24.19 -10.78 -20.49
C LYS A 593 23.28 -11.86 -21.12
N PRO A 594 22.02 -11.99 -20.65
CA PRO A 594 21.09 -12.98 -21.21
C PRO A 594 20.77 -12.66 -22.68
N ASN A 595 20.66 -13.72 -23.48
CA ASN A 595 20.36 -13.66 -24.92
C ASN A 595 18.92 -13.16 -25.15
N PRO A 596 18.67 -12.16 -26.02
CA PRO A 596 17.33 -11.62 -26.25
C PRO A 596 16.38 -12.61 -26.94
N ASN A 597 15.09 -12.50 -26.63
CA ASN A 597 14.02 -13.39 -27.06
C ASN A 597 13.80 -13.27 -28.60
N PRO A 598 13.52 -14.34 -29.38
CA PRO A 598 13.43 -14.27 -30.84
C PRO A 598 12.40 -13.29 -31.42
N ARG A 599 11.40 -12.85 -30.63
CA ARG A 599 10.40 -11.84 -31.00
C ARG A 599 10.90 -10.39 -30.95
N GLU A 600 12.07 -10.12 -30.36
CA GLU A 600 12.65 -8.78 -30.26
C GLU A 600 13.31 -8.30 -31.57
N LEU A 601 13.24 -9.11 -32.65
CA LEU A 601 13.97 -8.91 -33.90
C LEU A 601 13.10 -8.56 -35.13
N GLU A 602 11.77 -8.45 -34.98
CA GLU A 602 10.84 -8.05 -36.06
C GLU A 602 10.45 -6.57 -35.93
N ASP A 603 10.33 -5.82 -37.03
CA ASP A 603 9.87 -4.42 -37.04
C ASP A 603 8.56 -4.26 -36.23
N PRO A 604 8.40 -3.19 -35.44
CA PRO A 604 7.17 -2.97 -34.72
C PRO A 604 6.01 -2.74 -35.70
N ALA A 605 4.94 -3.51 -35.55
CA ALA A 605 3.77 -3.38 -36.41
C ALA A 605 3.02 -2.07 -36.14
N VAL A 606 3.07 -1.57 -34.90
CA VAL A 606 2.50 -0.28 -34.47
C VAL A 606 3.30 0.29 -33.31
N VAL A 607 3.59 1.60 -33.35
CA VAL A 607 4.12 2.38 -32.21
C VAL A 607 3.06 3.40 -31.80
N ILE A 608 2.72 3.45 -30.50
CA ILE A 608 1.76 4.38 -29.92
C ILE A 608 2.51 5.28 -28.94
N ALA A 609 2.46 6.59 -29.15
CA ALA A 609 2.96 7.60 -28.22
C ALA A 609 1.82 8.49 -27.74
N ALA A 610 1.95 9.01 -26.52
CA ALA A 610 1.07 10.05 -26.03
C ALA A 610 1.81 11.00 -25.11
N ASP A 611 1.39 12.26 -25.11
CA ASP A 611 1.82 13.29 -24.19
C ASP A 611 0.61 13.99 -23.59
N THR A 612 0.70 14.44 -22.34
CA THR A 612 -0.45 15.03 -21.63
C THR A 612 0.00 16.26 -20.85
N VAL A 613 -0.68 17.38 -21.06
CA VAL A 613 -0.43 18.64 -20.37
C VAL A 613 -1.74 19.25 -19.86
N ILE A 614 -1.62 20.16 -18.89
CA ILE A 614 -2.75 21.00 -18.47
C ILE A 614 -2.54 22.42 -19.01
N ALA A 615 -3.55 22.96 -19.68
CA ALA A 615 -3.61 24.37 -20.04
C ALA A 615 -4.52 25.12 -19.07
N THR A 616 -3.96 26.12 -18.39
CA THR A 616 -4.75 27.03 -17.54
C THR A 616 -5.69 27.88 -18.40
N ARG A 617 -6.65 28.57 -17.77
CA ARG A 617 -7.53 29.52 -18.46
C ARG A 617 -6.75 30.62 -19.21
N GLY A 618 -5.55 30.98 -18.74
CA GLY A 618 -4.66 31.95 -19.37
C GLY A 618 -3.78 31.37 -20.49
N GLY A 619 -3.95 30.10 -20.86
CA GLY A 619 -3.14 29.44 -21.89
C GLY A 619 -1.77 28.95 -21.41
N GLN A 620 -1.48 29.03 -20.11
CA GLN A 620 -0.21 28.54 -19.57
C GLN A 620 -0.19 27.01 -19.51
N ILE A 621 0.88 26.41 -20.01
CA ILE A 621 1.12 24.96 -19.96
C ILE A 621 1.69 24.58 -18.59
N LEU A 622 1.00 23.69 -17.90
CA LEU A 622 1.39 23.06 -16.65
C LEU A 622 1.69 21.58 -16.90
N GLU A 623 2.92 21.20 -16.58
CA GLU A 623 3.40 19.82 -16.65
C GLU A 623 3.38 19.20 -15.25
N LYS A 624 4.35 18.32 -14.97
CA LYS A 624 4.54 17.70 -13.66
C LYS A 624 5.17 18.72 -12.71
N PRO A 625 4.74 18.78 -11.44
CA PRO A 625 5.37 19.64 -10.45
C PRO A 625 6.82 19.19 -10.17
N ARG A 626 7.76 20.14 -10.04
CA ARG A 626 9.19 19.85 -9.78
C ARG A 626 9.52 19.82 -8.29
N SER A 627 8.62 20.34 -7.46
CA SER A 627 8.76 20.37 -6.01
C SER A 627 7.39 20.37 -5.33
N GLU A 628 7.33 19.97 -4.06
CA GLU A 628 6.11 19.99 -3.26
C GLU A 628 5.49 21.40 -3.16
N ALA A 629 6.33 22.43 -3.03
CA ALA A 629 5.87 23.82 -2.98
C ALA A 629 5.32 24.31 -4.33
N GLU A 630 5.85 23.82 -5.45
CA GLU A 630 5.26 24.08 -6.78
C GLU A 630 3.95 23.31 -6.95
N HIS A 631 3.89 22.07 -6.45
CA HIS A 631 2.70 21.22 -6.50
C HIS A 631 1.51 21.85 -5.77
N VAL A 632 1.71 22.33 -4.54
CA VAL A 632 0.67 23.04 -3.78
C VAL A 632 0.22 24.30 -4.53
N ARG A 633 1.17 25.12 -5.03
CA ARG A 633 0.85 26.33 -5.79
C ARG A 633 0.06 26.05 -7.05
N MET A 634 0.44 24.99 -7.77
CA MET A 634 -0.24 24.53 -8.98
C MET A 634 -1.69 24.16 -8.67
N LEU A 635 -1.94 23.34 -7.66
CA LEU A 635 -3.29 22.91 -7.29
C LEU A 635 -4.15 24.05 -6.73
N LYS A 636 -3.59 24.96 -5.94
CA LYS A 636 -4.29 26.18 -5.50
C LYS A 636 -4.69 27.03 -6.71
N HIS A 637 -3.80 27.22 -7.67
CA HIS A 637 -4.12 27.94 -8.90
C HIS A 637 -5.26 27.27 -9.69
N LEU A 638 -5.24 25.94 -9.84
CA LEU A 638 -6.30 25.20 -10.53
C LEU A 638 -7.65 25.27 -9.79
N ARG A 639 -7.64 25.21 -8.46
CA ARG A 639 -8.83 25.42 -7.62
C ARG A 639 -9.39 26.84 -7.80
N ASP A 640 -8.55 27.84 -7.62
CA ASP A 640 -8.98 29.25 -7.59
C ASP A 640 -9.47 29.72 -8.97
N THR A 641 -8.98 29.09 -10.04
CA THR A 641 -9.48 29.32 -11.40
C THR A 641 -10.69 28.46 -11.77
N VAL A 642 -11.03 27.47 -10.93
CA VAL A 642 -12.14 26.51 -11.01
C VAL A 642 -12.10 25.60 -12.23
N ARG A 643 -11.52 26.02 -13.36
CA ARG A 643 -11.55 25.31 -14.64
C ARG A 643 -10.20 25.37 -15.34
N HIS A 644 -9.78 24.21 -15.85
CA HIS A 644 -8.63 24.06 -16.75
C HIS A 644 -8.90 23.02 -17.83
N ARG A 645 -8.05 23.03 -18.87
CA ARG A 645 -8.13 22.11 -20.00
C ARG A 645 -7.03 21.07 -19.85
N VAL A 646 -7.37 19.80 -20.01
CA VAL A 646 -6.43 18.69 -20.11
C VAL A 646 -6.32 18.32 -21.57
N LEU A 647 -5.12 18.40 -22.11
CA LEU A 647 -4.84 18.13 -23.51
C LEU A 647 -3.94 16.89 -23.58
N THR A 648 -4.37 15.87 -24.29
CA THR A 648 -3.50 14.73 -24.63
C THR A 648 -3.32 14.65 -26.13
N GLY A 649 -2.07 14.78 -26.57
CA GLY A 649 -1.65 14.47 -27.93
C GLY A 649 -1.36 12.97 -28.01
N VAL A 650 -2.00 12.27 -28.95
CA VAL A 650 -1.71 10.88 -29.28
C VAL A 650 -1.13 10.82 -30.67
N CYS A 651 -0.06 10.05 -30.85
CA CYS A 651 0.54 9.77 -32.13
C CYS A 651 0.65 8.26 -32.31
N VAL A 652 0.24 7.76 -33.47
CA VAL A 652 0.36 6.35 -33.85
C VAL A 652 1.13 6.26 -35.16
N LEU A 653 2.08 5.34 -35.22
CA LEU A 653 2.90 5.06 -36.40
C LEU A 653 2.82 3.58 -36.74
N ALA A 654 2.71 3.24 -38.02
CA ALA A 654 2.86 1.88 -38.52
C ALA A 654 3.73 1.87 -39.79
N PRO A 655 4.58 0.85 -40.01
CA PRO A 655 5.34 0.72 -41.25
C PRO A 655 4.39 0.56 -42.46
N LYS A 656 4.79 1.13 -43.60
CA LYS A 656 4.02 0.97 -44.84
C LYS A 656 4.31 -0.39 -45.46
N ALA A 657 3.26 -1.07 -45.91
CA ALA A 657 3.41 -2.37 -46.58
C ALA A 657 4.21 -2.29 -47.89
N ASP A 658 4.19 -1.14 -48.56
CA ASP A 658 4.91 -0.89 -49.82
C ASP A 658 6.32 -0.30 -49.62
N ALA A 659 6.73 -0.05 -48.37
CA ALA A 659 7.98 0.62 -48.00
C ALA A 659 8.22 1.98 -48.70
N SER A 660 7.17 2.63 -49.20
CA SER A 660 7.27 3.95 -49.82
C SER A 660 7.76 4.99 -48.82
N HIS A 661 8.70 5.86 -49.22
CA HIS A 661 9.29 6.88 -48.34
C HIS A 661 8.19 7.75 -47.69
N PRO A 662 8.21 7.98 -46.35
CA PRO A 662 9.30 7.74 -45.39
C PRO A 662 9.37 6.32 -44.79
N GLY A 663 8.65 5.34 -45.34
CA GLY A 663 8.65 3.93 -44.92
C GLY A 663 7.60 3.62 -43.84
N TYR A 664 6.89 4.64 -43.36
CA TYR A 664 5.85 4.53 -42.34
C TYR A 664 4.70 5.51 -42.61
N GLU A 665 3.54 5.18 -42.06
CA GLU A 665 2.37 6.03 -41.97
C GLU A 665 2.25 6.54 -40.53
N LEU A 666 2.01 7.83 -40.34
CA LEU A 666 1.93 8.45 -39.02
C LEU A 666 0.69 9.33 -38.95
N ALA A 667 -0.11 9.13 -37.90
CA ALA A 667 -1.28 9.95 -37.62
C ALA A 667 -1.26 10.43 -36.17
N SER A 668 -1.71 11.67 -35.94
CA SER A 668 -1.78 12.26 -34.61
C SER A 668 -3.10 12.98 -34.38
N HIS A 669 -3.55 13.01 -33.13
CA HIS A 669 -4.76 13.71 -32.70
C HIS A 669 -4.54 14.33 -31.33
N VAL A 670 -5.12 15.51 -31.09
CA VAL A 670 -5.14 16.15 -29.77
C VAL A 670 -6.57 16.12 -29.24
N GLU A 671 -6.75 15.48 -28.10
CA GLU A 671 -8.04 15.46 -27.42
C GLU A 671 -8.05 16.48 -26.27
N GLU A 672 -9.10 17.30 -26.21
CA GLU A 672 -9.36 18.24 -25.11
C GLU A 672 -10.41 17.69 -24.15
N THR A 673 -10.17 17.84 -22.85
CA THR A 673 -11.19 17.62 -21.83
C THR A 673 -11.11 18.71 -20.77
N ARG A 674 -12.25 19.26 -20.37
CA ARG A 674 -12.32 20.33 -19.36
C ARG A 674 -12.57 19.70 -18.00
N VAL A 675 -11.78 20.10 -17.02
CA VAL A 675 -11.89 19.63 -15.65
C VAL A 675 -12.21 20.81 -14.75
N PHE A 676 -13.13 20.59 -13.82
CA PHE A 676 -13.60 21.59 -12.88
C PHE A 676 -13.22 21.15 -11.47
N PHE A 677 -12.55 22.01 -10.72
CA PHE A 677 -12.21 21.77 -9.32
C PHE A 677 -13.31 22.30 -8.40
N ALA A 678 -13.49 21.64 -7.24
CA ALA A 678 -14.30 22.18 -6.16
C ALA A 678 -13.69 23.48 -5.62
N GLY A 679 -14.51 24.45 -5.22
CA GLY A 679 -14.04 25.71 -4.66
C GLY A 679 -13.50 25.58 -3.22
N ALA A 680 -12.82 26.62 -2.73
CA ALA A 680 -12.37 26.67 -1.34
C ALA A 680 -13.54 26.56 -0.35
N ASP A 681 -14.65 27.24 -0.66
CA ASP A 681 -15.89 27.22 0.14
C ASP A 681 -16.72 25.94 -0.07
N ASP A 682 -16.44 25.17 -1.12
CA ASP A 682 -17.15 23.93 -1.50
C ASP A 682 -16.35 22.67 -1.11
N GLY A 683 -15.53 22.77 -0.05
CA GLY A 683 -14.84 21.62 0.53
C GLY A 683 -13.45 21.33 -0.01
N LEU A 684 -12.83 22.29 -0.74
CA LEU A 684 -11.40 22.22 -1.11
C LEU A 684 -10.53 23.33 -0.46
N PRO A 685 -10.49 23.43 0.88
CA PRO A 685 -9.59 24.35 1.58
C PRO A 685 -8.10 23.98 1.40
N ASP A 686 -7.22 24.90 1.79
CA ASP A 686 -5.77 24.78 1.57
C ASP A 686 -5.15 23.53 2.22
N ASP A 687 -5.63 23.14 3.40
CA ASP A 687 -5.21 21.95 4.14
C ASP A 687 -5.56 20.65 3.41
N VAL A 688 -6.67 20.62 2.67
CA VAL A 688 -7.06 19.48 1.81
C VAL A 688 -6.11 19.37 0.62
N ILE A 689 -5.77 20.49 -0.03
CA ILE A 689 -4.76 20.51 -1.12
C ILE A 689 -3.41 20.05 -0.60
N GLU A 690 -2.96 20.56 0.55
CA GLU A 690 -1.68 20.17 1.15
C GLU A 690 -1.67 18.69 1.54
N SER A 691 -2.77 18.18 2.10
CA SER A 691 -2.93 16.76 2.42
C SER A 691 -2.91 15.89 1.17
N TYR A 692 -3.54 16.35 0.09
CA TYR A 692 -3.48 15.68 -1.21
C TYR A 692 -2.05 15.63 -1.75
N VAL A 693 -1.32 16.74 -1.73
CA VAL A 693 0.08 16.80 -2.18
C VAL A 693 0.96 15.83 -1.39
N ARG A 694 0.75 15.70 -0.07
CA ARG A 694 1.47 14.74 0.79
C ARG A 694 1.25 13.28 0.40
N THR A 695 0.13 12.94 -0.25
CA THR A 695 -0.09 11.57 -0.78
C THR A 695 0.89 11.22 -1.90
N ARG A 696 1.50 12.23 -2.53
CA ARG A 696 2.33 12.14 -3.75
C ARG A 696 1.61 11.53 -4.96
N GLU A 697 0.29 11.32 -4.88
CA GLU A 697 -0.49 10.73 -5.97
C GLU A 697 -0.40 11.58 -7.25
N GLY A 698 -0.32 12.90 -7.13
CA GLY A 698 -0.22 13.81 -8.28
C GLY A 698 1.20 14.11 -8.78
N ALA A 699 2.25 13.71 -8.06
CA ALA A 699 3.60 14.27 -8.26
C ALA A 699 4.23 13.96 -9.64
N ASP A 700 3.89 12.82 -10.23
CA ASP A 700 4.35 12.38 -11.56
C ASP A 700 3.36 12.71 -12.68
N LYS A 701 2.38 13.59 -12.44
CA LYS A 701 1.25 13.85 -13.33
C LYS A 701 1.19 15.31 -13.76
N ALA A 702 0.78 15.55 -15.00
CA ALA A 702 0.51 16.89 -15.48
C ALA A 702 -0.57 17.55 -14.63
N GLY A 703 -0.32 18.78 -14.18
CA GLY A 703 -1.23 19.51 -13.29
C GLY A 703 -1.26 19.03 -11.85
N GLY A 704 -0.46 18.01 -11.50
CA GLY A 704 -0.31 17.59 -10.13
C GLY A 704 -1.51 16.83 -9.55
N TYR A 705 -2.37 16.17 -10.34
CA TYR A 705 -3.45 15.35 -9.76
C TYR A 705 -3.78 14.09 -10.58
N ALA A 706 -4.42 13.12 -9.94
CA ALA A 706 -4.91 11.89 -10.58
C ALA A 706 -6.44 11.82 -10.54
N ILE A 707 -7.08 11.87 -11.72
CA ILE A 707 -8.55 11.79 -11.84
C ILE A 707 -9.12 10.44 -11.42
N GLN A 708 -8.34 9.36 -11.51
CA GLN A 708 -8.81 8.02 -11.15
C GLN A 708 -8.70 7.73 -9.65
N GLY A 709 -8.10 8.65 -8.88
CA GLY A 709 -7.66 8.43 -7.51
C GLY A 709 -8.27 9.41 -6.54
N VAL A 710 -7.58 9.64 -5.41
CA VAL A 710 -8.03 10.59 -4.38
C VAL A 710 -8.22 11.98 -4.99
N GLY A 711 -7.40 12.35 -5.98
CA GLY A 711 -7.50 13.63 -6.68
C GLY A 711 -8.85 13.83 -7.38
N GLY A 712 -9.37 12.78 -8.02
CA GLY A 712 -10.69 12.82 -8.66
C GLY A 712 -11.85 12.82 -7.67
N MET A 713 -11.65 12.31 -6.46
CA MET A 713 -12.69 12.28 -5.42
C MET A 713 -12.75 13.57 -4.59
N VAL A 714 -11.60 14.22 -4.40
CA VAL A 714 -11.42 15.31 -3.44
C VAL A 714 -11.21 16.66 -4.13
N LEU A 715 -10.53 16.70 -5.27
CA LEU A 715 -10.23 17.96 -5.96
C LEU A 715 -11.24 18.28 -7.06
N VAL A 716 -11.72 17.26 -7.78
CA VAL A 716 -12.51 17.43 -9.00
C VAL A 716 -14.01 17.38 -8.69
N ASP A 717 -14.72 18.44 -9.09
CA ASP A 717 -16.17 18.53 -9.02
C ASP A 717 -16.84 17.84 -10.21
N ARG A 718 -16.38 18.17 -11.44
CA ARG A 718 -16.94 17.60 -12.68
C ARG A 718 -15.94 17.62 -13.83
N VAL A 719 -16.22 16.80 -14.85
CA VAL A 719 -15.43 16.68 -16.08
C VAL A 719 -16.36 16.81 -17.29
N GLU A 720 -16.00 17.69 -18.23
CA GLU A 720 -16.67 17.86 -19.52
C GLU A 720 -15.73 17.36 -20.64
N GLY A 721 -15.98 16.14 -21.13
CA GLY A 721 -15.16 15.46 -22.13
C GLY A 721 -14.84 14.02 -21.75
N SER A 722 -13.75 13.48 -22.30
CA SER A 722 -13.33 12.10 -22.10
C SER A 722 -12.48 11.94 -20.82
N VAL A 723 -12.89 11.06 -19.92
CA VAL A 723 -12.13 10.81 -18.67
C VAL A 723 -10.80 10.13 -18.98
N ASP A 724 -10.75 9.21 -19.95
CA ASP A 724 -9.54 8.54 -20.41
C ASP A 724 -8.51 9.51 -21.03
N ASN A 725 -8.98 10.62 -21.64
CA ASN A 725 -8.10 11.72 -22.00
C ASN A 725 -7.42 12.35 -20.77
N VAL A 726 -8.15 12.58 -19.68
CA VAL A 726 -7.57 13.12 -18.42
C VAL A 726 -6.60 12.13 -17.76
N VAL A 727 -6.83 10.83 -17.93
CA VAL A 727 -5.90 9.78 -17.49
C VAL A 727 -4.59 9.83 -18.28
N GLY A 728 -4.66 10.29 -19.53
CA GLY A 728 -3.53 10.56 -20.41
C GLY A 728 -3.50 9.72 -21.69
N LEU A 729 -4.61 9.06 -22.07
CA LEU A 729 -4.74 8.40 -23.38
C LEU A 729 -6.21 8.36 -23.81
N PRO A 730 -6.66 9.20 -24.77
CA PRO A 730 -8.00 9.12 -25.35
C PRO A 730 -8.12 7.84 -26.20
N VAL A 731 -8.67 6.79 -25.59
CA VAL A 731 -8.70 5.42 -26.10
C VAL A 731 -9.44 5.32 -27.42
N ARG A 732 -10.63 5.95 -27.53
CA ARG A 732 -11.42 5.93 -28.77
C ARG A 732 -10.63 6.49 -29.95
N LYS A 733 -10.02 7.66 -29.76
CA LYS A 733 -9.21 8.32 -30.78
C LYS A 733 -7.94 7.53 -31.09
N CYS A 734 -7.28 6.97 -30.07
CA CYS A 734 -6.12 6.10 -30.25
C CYS A 734 -6.42 4.89 -31.14
N LEU A 735 -7.56 4.20 -30.94
CA LEU A 735 -7.96 3.07 -31.79
C LEU A 735 -8.30 3.50 -33.21
N GLN A 736 -8.96 4.65 -33.40
CA GLN A 736 -9.22 5.20 -34.73
C GLN A 736 -7.92 5.52 -35.47
N LEU A 737 -6.93 6.09 -34.79
CA LEU A 737 -5.60 6.33 -35.36
C LEU A 737 -4.89 5.01 -35.73
N CYS A 738 -4.97 3.99 -34.86
CA CYS A 738 -4.44 2.66 -35.18
C CYS A 738 -5.10 2.07 -36.43
N GLU A 739 -6.42 2.17 -36.55
CA GLU A 739 -7.16 1.69 -37.72
C GLU A 739 -6.72 2.44 -38.98
N LYS A 740 -6.56 3.76 -38.89
CA LYS A 740 -6.11 4.61 -40.00
C LYS A 740 -4.72 4.22 -40.49
N VAL A 741 -3.73 4.17 -39.60
CA VAL A 741 -2.34 3.89 -40.01
C VAL A 741 -2.09 2.44 -40.38
N VAL A 742 -2.95 1.49 -39.98
CA VAL A 742 -2.79 0.07 -40.33
C VAL A 742 -3.61 -0.33 -41.56
N PHE A 743 -4.89 0.07 -41.63
CA PHE A 743 -5.81 -0.42 -42.67
C PHE A 743 -6.13 0.62 -43.75
N ARG A 744 -5.91 1.92 -43.50
CA ARG A 744 -6.25 3.02 -44.43
C ARG A 744 -5.03 3.87 -44.81
N GLN A 745 -3.87 3.22 -44.98
CA GLN A 745 -2.65 3.88 -45.41
C GLN A 745 -2.86 4.57 -46.77
N GLY A 746 -2.46 5.85 -46.89
CA GLY A 746 -2.53 6.61 -48.14
C GLY A 746 -3.92 7.12 -48.56
N HIS A 747 -4.93 7.10 -47.68
CA HIS A 747 -6.18 7.84 -47.87
C HIS A 747 -6.15 9.13 -47.04
N ASP A 748 -6.12 10.28 -47.72
CA ASP A 748 -6.30 11.59 -47.10
C ASP A 748 -7.79 11.77 -46.78
N ASP A 749 -8.13 11.96 -45.50
CA ASP A 749 -9.49 12.30 -45.06
C ASP A 749 -9.75 13.78 -45.37
N GLU A 750 -9.98 14.13 -46.64
CA GLU A 750 -10.83 15.27 -46.97
C GLU A 750 -12.29 14.80 -46.86
N GLU A 751 -12.88 14.83 -45.67
CA GLU A 751 -14.32 15.01 -45.50
C GLU A 751 -14.66 15.30 -44.03
N GLY A 752 -15.49 16.31 -43.86
CA GLY A 752 -15.66 17.08 -42.64
C GLY A 752 -16.58 16.47 -41.59
N GLU A 753 -16.60 17.19 -40.47
CA GLU A 753 -17.59 17.12 -39.41
C GLU A 753 -19.02 17.05 -39.99
N ASP A 754 -19.73 15.94 -39.75
CA ASP A 754 -21.18 15.91 -39.53
C ASP A 754 -21.62 14.52 -39.00
N GLU A 755 -22.60 14.58 -38.09
CA GLU A 755 -23.32 13.54 -37.30
C GLU A 755 -22.79 13.12 -35.91
#